data_AF-A0A813KSL7-F1
#
_entry.id   AF-A0A813KSL7-F1
#
_cell.length_a   1.000
_cell.length_b   1.000
_cell.length_c   1.000
_cell.angle_alpha   90.00
_cell.angle_beta   90.00
_cell.angle_gamma   90.00
#
_symmetry.space_group_name_H-M   'P 1'
#
loop_
_entity.id
_entity.type
_entity.pdbx_description
1 polymer ?
#
loop_
_entity_poly.entity_id
_entity_poly.type
_entity_poly.pdbx_seq_one_letter_code
_entity_poly.pdbx_strand_id
1 'polypeptide(L)'
;ACSASTCPRPGDFLAADVLEGWEPAQLLEGEPQPVLQVNLRISEAQLLPSSSLLNLLQLALAGPDGCAASEQKVSDVLQHCLRQALQKYPAEAASPAEPQAPMTRHARAIRLVSDERRLLQMASEALKKGFGASPAPPEVSAPEAVRRLAGCAQELERLSASFDSLRNDGNLETSAGAALLSELAVLRACLASFPDGDPGAVATAPLIGTADPSLQAHGRATGAVLRARLAACTWEAAGLQLAAESDAQVGQLLAGVLGEAAALQFRLLDFAGAYAKLRRCLALLPGSKQALSLARDCALALAARSGEVLKVAPDDWGGMKPALQMLRDRLRAAGFTAQGVVHAAGVKSVLYLVSNRGQPLEEAMFQRVQTTEGVSRDLVDFVRWLLLRRFLPLGRALELLGGADVLGLLLRKGAFACIKGSTSELLSADEAAECIAKASRGGDSDDIEVFSTVAFWPLEEDLIIATDFGDTQHAEGQFEPVMYLSPDSYALVQAAPREPRAEGVLDVCCGSGVQGLAALRYYAQHATFLDVNPRALQFTLFNTHLNGFGDRVTLIEGSICDSGLPKGLEEQVFDAILTNPPFVPNPDNAASAAGPLYSGGGADGELVLEAVVKKGVRLLSASGRLSAVAEVPNAEGLATRLAGWVDSGGSGKQSAAYFKAFIFVGTPIPAEQYWKAAAEERSALERRQYLDGLRRAGVRSMSEALMVIGAAPRPAEAAEGASCCAAELRPQRAGLWADEKFLRTEVQAALQ
;
A
#
# COMPACT_ATOMS: atom_id res chain seq x y z
N ALA A 1 -52.93 8.40 15.26
CA ALA A 1 -53.90 8.11 16.34
C ALA A 1 -54.88 7.04 15.86
N CYS A 2 -54.82 5.82 16.40
CA CYS A 2 -55.85 4.78 16.30
C CYS A 2 -55.69 3.81 17.48
N SER A 3 -56.79 3.42 18.13
CA SER A 3 -56.78 2.59 19.34
C SER A 3 -56.24 1.17 19.07
N ALA A 4 -55.57 0.58 20.06
CA ALA A 4 -54.72 -0.61 19.96
C ALA A 4 -55.41 -1.95 19.58
N SER A 5 -56.66 -1.95 19.10
CA SER A 5 -57.39 -3.18 18.73
C SER A 5 -57.60 -3.40 17.22
N THR A 6 -57.12 -2.50 16.35
CA THR A 6 -57.29 -2.59 14.89
C THR A 6 -56.03 -2.19 14.10
N CYS A 7 -54.86 -2.72 14.47
CA CYS A 7 -53.65 -2.56 13.63
C CYS A 7 -53.65 -3.63 12.52
N PRO A 8 -53.59 -3.25 11.23
CA PRO A 8 -53.44 -4.22 10.14
C PRO A 8 -52.07 -4.89 10.20
N ARG A 9 -52.02 -6.17 9.85
CA ARG A 9 -50.81 -7.00 9.82
C ARG A 9 -50.21 -7.02 8.41
N PRO A 10 -48.94 -7.41 8.26
CA PRO A 10 -48.36 -7.68 6.93
C PRO A 10 -49.25 -8.65 6.13
N GLY A 11 -49.70 -8.21 4.95
CA GLY A 11 -50.62 -8.96 4.08
C GLY A 11 -52.08 -8.47 4.08
N ASP A 12 -52.47 -7.54 4.94
CA ASP A 12 -53.82 -6.97 4.94
C ASP A 12 -54.01 -5.92 3.82
N PHE A 13 -55.15 -5.98 3.11
CA PHE A 13 -55.51 -4.96 2.12
C PHE A 13 -56.17 -3.75 2.79
N LEU A 14 -55.56 -2.57 2.65
CA LEU A 14 -56.14 -1.31 3.11
C LEU A 14 -57.31 -0.90 2.20
N ALA A 15 -58.39 -0.41 2.81
CA ALA A 15 -59.54 0.13 2.09
C ALA A 15 -59.16 1.39 1.28
N ALA A 16 -59.84 1.60 0.14
CA ALA A 16 -59.45 2.60 -0.86
C ALA A 16 -59.53 4.06 -0.38
N ASP A 17 -60.35 4.32 0.63
CA ASP A 17 -60.51 5.59 1.35
C ASP A 17 -59.28 5.97 2.19
N VAL A 18 -58.43 5.00 2.57
CA VAL A 18 -57.15 5.27 3.25
C VAL A 18 -56.09 5.85 2.28
N LEU A 19 -56.22 5.60 0.99
CA LEU A 19 -55.31 6.09 -0.06
C LEU A 19 -55.67 7.47 -0.60
N GLU A 20 -56.92 7.93 -0.42
CA GLU A 20 -57.37 9.25 -0.92
C GLU A 20 -56.82 10.43 -0.09
N GLY A 21 -56.26 10.18 1.09
CA GLY A 21 -55.65 11.19 1.97
C GLY A 21 -54.15 11.02 2.24
N TRP A 22 -53.44 10.17 1.49
CA TRP A 22 -52.03 9.89 1.75
C TRP A 22 -51.10 10.91 1.10
N GLU A 23 -50.49 11.78 1.90
CA GLU A 23 -49.45 12.72 1.47
C GLU A 23 -48.06 12.25 1.95
N PRO A 24 -47.03 12.23 1.09
CA PRO A 24 -45.68 11.76 1.46
C PRO A 24 -45.04 12.57 2.59
N ALA A 25 -45.39 13.86 2.68
CA ALA A 25 -45.06 14.72 3.80
C ALA A 25 -46.12 15.82 3.92
N GLN A 26 -46.45 16.20 5.16
CA GLN A 26 -47.41 17.23 5.50
C GLN A 26 -46.83 18.15 6.58
N LEU A 27 -46.93 19.46 6.38
CA LEU A 27 -46.50 20.45 7.37
C LEU A 27 -47.66 20.73 8.32
N LEU A 28 -47.51 20.36 9.60
CA LEU A 28 -48.49 20.60 10.65
C LEU A 28 -48.14 21.92 11.35
N GLU A 29 -49.04 22.90 11.31
CA GLU A 29 -48.86 24.14 12.07
C GLU A 29 -49.18 23.89 13.55
N GLY A 30 -48.12 23.81 14.37
CA GLY A 30 -48.22 23.75 15.83
C GLY A 30 -47.41 24.89 16.44
N GLU A 31 -47.92 25.51 17.51
CA GLU A 31 -47.15 26.47 18.29
C GLU A 31 -46.25 25.70 19.29
N PRO A 32 -44.96 26.05 19.43
CA PRO A 32 -44.33 27.28 18.98
C PRO A 32 -43.65 27.20 17.59
N GLN A 33 -43.64 26.04 16.89
CA GLN A 33 -43.14 25.91 15.50
C GLN A 33 -43.79 24.77 14.70
N PRO A 34 -43.96 24.93 13.37
CA PRO A 34 -44.55 23.92 12.51
C PRO A 34 -43.73 22.63 12.47
N VAL A 35 -44.42 21.49 12.54
CA VAL A 35 -43.85 20.14 12.54
C VAL A 35 -44.07 19.52 11.16
N LEU A 36 -43.00 19.17 10.44
CA LEU A 36 -43.10 18.42 9.19
C LEU A 36 -43.29 16.93 9.49
N GLN A 37 -44.48 16.41 9.25
CA GLN A 37 -44.79 14.99 9.32
C GLN A 37 -44.45 14.33 7.98
N VAL A 38 -43.61 13.29 7.97
CA VAL A 38 -43.27 12.51 6.78
C VAL A 38 -43.88 11.12 6.89
N ASN A 39 -44.68 10.71 5.90
CA ASN A 39 -45.38 9.43 5.91
C ASN A 39 -44.63 8.43 5.03
N LEU A 40 -43.93 7.48 5.65
CA LEU A 40 -43.20 6.43 4.95
C LEU A 40 -44.09 5.20 4.78
N ARG A 41 -44.21 4.69 3.54
CA ARG A 41 -44.91 3.43 3.26
C ARG A 41 -43.96 2.26 3.42
N ILE A 42 -44.32 1.32 4.29
CA ILE A 42 -43.59 0.05 4.47
C ILE A 42 -44.28 -1.01 3.62
N SER A 43 -43.51 -1.77 2.83
CA SER A 43 -44.02 -2.89 2.03
C SER A 43 -43.08 -4.08 2.13
N GLU A 44 -43.50 -5.27 1.69
CA GLU A 44 -42.59 -6.44 1.62
C GLU A 44 -41.35 -6.18 0.74
N ALA A 45 -41.39 -5.20 -0.17
CA ALA A 45 -40.26 -4.80 -1.00
C ALA A 45 -39.42 -3.64 -0.41
N GLN A 46 -39.88 -3.00 0.66
CA GLN A 46 -39.19 -1.92 1.40
C GLN A 46 -39.49 -2.08 2.89
N LEU A 47 -38.64 -2.87 3.56
CA LEU A 47 -38.72 -3.11 4.99
C LEU A 47 -38.13 -1.92 5.76
N LEU A 48 -38.61 -1.74 7.00
CA LEU A 48 -38.05 -0.75 7.92
C LEU A 48 -36.52 -0.95 8.07
N PRO A 49 -35.74 0.13 8.18
CA PRO A 49 -34.41 0.07 8.77
C PRO A 49 -34.48 -0.74 10.06
N SER A 50 -33.54 -1.66 10.29
CA SER A 50 -33.49 -2.44 11.53
C SER A 50 -33.52 -1.52 12.76
N SER A 51 -34.06 -2.00 13.89
CA SER A 51 -34.06 -1.24 15.15
C SER A 51 -32.67 -0.74 15.55
N SER A 52 -31.63 -1.47 15.14
CA SER A 52 -30.24 -1.05 15.27
C SER A 52 -29.87 0.15 14.38
N LEU A 53 -30.29 0.18 13.11
CA LEU A 53 -30.04 1.29 12.18
C LEU A 53 -30.77 2.57 12.62
N LEU A 54 -31.97 2.44 13.20
CA LEU A 54 -32.69 3.55 13.83
C LEU A 54 -31.95 4.10 15.05
N ASN A 55 -31.43 3.24 15.93
CA ASN A 55 -30.60 3.64 17.07
C ASN A 55 -29.29 4.32 16.64
N LEU A 56 -28.66 3.83 15.57
CA LEU A 56 -27.39 4.32 15.04
C LEU A 56 -27.52 5.71 14.39
N LEU A 57 -28.68 6.00 13.80
CA LEU A 57 -29.06 7.32 13.30
C LEU A 57 -29.62 8.26 14.39
N GLN A 58 -29.66 7.80 15.65
CA GLN A 58 -30.33 8.48 16.78
C GLN A 58 -31.80 8.85 16.48
N LEU A 59 -32.47 8.07 15.64
CA LEU A 59 -33.89 8.20 15.35
C LEU A 59 -34.67 7.41 16.40
N ALA A 60 -35.30 8.11 17.34
CA ALA A 60 -36.22 7.49 18.28
C ALA A 60 -37.59 7.28 17.59
N LEU A 61 -38.06 6.03 17.50
CA LEU A 61 -39.50 5.78 17.37
C LEU A 61 -40.11 6.04 18.73
N ALA A 62 -40.70 7.24 18.91
CA ALA A 62 -41.41 7.57 20.12
C ALA A 62 -42.61 6.61 20.30
N GLY A 63 -42.55 5.76 21.33
CA GLY A 63 -43.77 5.39 22.06
C GLY A 63 -44.25 6.59 22.87
N PRO A 64 -45.52 6.60 23.32
CA PRO A 64 -46.27 7.80 23.72
C PRO A 64 -45.67 8.74 24.78
N ASP A 65 -44.58 8.36 25.48
CA ASP A 65 -44.04 9.14 26.62
C ASP A 65 -42.57 9.57 26.41
N GLY A 66 -42.29 10.21 25.27
CA GLY A 66 -40.95 10.58 24.80
C GLY A 66 -40.02 11.30 25.80
N CYS A 67 -38.72 11.21 25.52
CA CYS A 67 -37.76 12.23 25.96
C CYS A 67 -36.62 12.36 24.93
N ALA A 68 -36.27 13.61 24.64
CA ALA A 68 -35.63 14.07 23.42
C ALA A 68 -34.09 14.20 23.51
N ALA A 69 -33.39 13.81 22.44
CA ALA A 69 -32.13 14.46 22.08
C ALA A 69 -32.48 15.79 21.38
N SER A 70 -31.77 16.88 21.70
CA SER A 70 -32.15 18.26 21.36
C SER A 70 -32.62 18.45 19.91
N GLU A 71 -33.91 18.73 19.73
CA GLU A 71 -34.61 18.97 18.46
C GLU A 71 -33.89 19.98 17.54
N GLN A 72 -33.13 20.92 18.13
CA GLN A 72 -32.35 21.90 17.39
C GLN A 72 -31.29 21.26 16.48
N LYS A 73 -30.55 20.24 16.93
CA LYS A 73 -29.49 19.58 16.14
C LYS A 73 -30.04 18.71 15.01
N VAL A 74 -31.21 18.11 15.23
CA VAL A 74 -31.95 17.30 14.24
C VAL A 74 -32.56 18.20 13.17
N SER A 75 -33.18 19.31 13.59
CA SER A 75 -33.70 20.35 12.71
C SER A 75 -32.58 21.00 11.88
N ASP A 76 -31.41 21.27 12.46
CA ASP A 76 -30.29 21.89 11.73
C ASP A 76 -29.69 20.98 10.65
N VAL A 77 -29.60 19.65 10.88
CA VAL A 77 -29.11 18.68 9.88
C VAL A 77 -30.14 18.47 8.76
N LEU A 78 -31.42 18.29 9.10
CA LEU A 78 -32.50 18.14 8.13
C LEU A 78 -32.72 19.42 7.32
N GLN A 79 -32.71 20.59 7.96
CA GLN A 79 -32.79 21.88 7.28
C GLN A 79 -31.52 22.18 6.47
N HIS A 80 -30.33 21.67 6.83
CA HIS A 80 -29.13 21.78 5.98
C HIS A 80 -29.28 20.94 4.71
N CYS A 81 -29.77 19.70 4.82
CA CYS A 81 -30.07 18.83 3.67
C CYS A 81 -31.21 19.38 2.80
N LEU A 82 -32.29 19.92 3.39
CA LEU A 82 -33.42 20.52 2.68
C LEU A 82 -33.12 21.92 2.10
N ARG A 83 -32.37 22.80 2.79
CA ARG A 83 -32.01 24.13 2.28
C ARG A 83 -31.01 24.04 1.12
N GLN A 84 -30.10 23.06 1.13
CA GLN A 84 -29.27 22.76 -0.04
C GLN A 84 -30.13 22.27 -1.22
N ALA A 85 -31.24 21.58 -0.95
CA ALA A 85 -32.18 21.13 -1.97
C ALA A 85 -33.13 22.24 -2.50
N LEU A 86 -33.43 23.27 -1.69
CA LEU A 86 -34.43 24.31 -2.01
C LEU A 86 -33.87 25.66 -2.49
N GLN A 87 -32.56 25.93 -2.36
CA GLN A 87 -32.00 27.27 -2.64
C GLN A 87 -31.65 27.61 -4.11
N LYS A 88 -31.80 26.70 -5.08
CA LYS A 88 -31.53 27.00 -6.51
C LYS A 88 -32.77 27.18 -7.40
N TYR A 89 -33.84 27.68 -6.77
CA TYR A 89 -34.79 28.70 -7.28
C TYR A 89 -35.53 28.42 -8.62
N PRO A 90 -36.51 29.26 -8.99
CA PRO A 90 -37.87 28.91 -9.37
C PRO A 90 -38.05 28.80 -10.89
N ALA A 91 -39.32 28.63 -11.29
CA ALA A 91 -39.87 28.98 -12.59
C ALA A 91 -39.38 28.14 -13.78
N GLU A 92 -39.99 26.96 -13.92
CA GLU A 92 -40.49 26.47 -15.21
C GLU A 92 -41.46 25.29 -14.97
N ALA A 93 -42.48 25.55 -14.15
CA ALA A 93 -43.67 24.68 -14.06
C ALA A 93 -44.85 25.43 -14.67
N ALA A 94 -44.78 25.70 -15.97
CA ALA A 94 -45.99 25.96 -16.74
C ALA A 94 -46.68 24.60 -16.99
N SER A 95 -47.79 24.40 -16.27
CA SER A 95 -48.85 23.39 -16.39
C SER A 95 -48.54 22.08 -17.14
N PRO A 96 -48.61 20.91 -16.46
CA PRO A 96 -48.89 19.67 -17.16
C PRO A 96 -50.35 19.69 -17.64
N ALA A 97 -50.54 19.48 -18.95
CA ALA A 97 -51.85 19.29 -19.55
C ALA A 97 -52.61 18.12 -18.90
N GLU A 98 -53.92 18.29 -18.73
CA GLU A 98 -54.83 17.25 -18.22
C GLU A 98 -54.76 15.97 -19.07
N PRO A 99 -54.80 14.78 -18.43
CA PRO A 99 -54.61 13.52 -19.13
C PRO A 99 -55.88 13.06 -19.85
N GLN A 100 -55.76 12.74 -21.15
CA GLN A 100 -56.77 11.97 -21.87
C GLN A 100 -56.61 10.46 -21.58
N ALA A 101 -57.74 9.85 -21.17
CA ALA A 101 -58.04 8.43 -20.92
C ALA A 101 -57.64 7.79 -19.57
N PRO A 102 -58.50 6.91 -19.00
CA PRO A 102 -58.28 6.32 -17.67
C PRO A 102 -57.20 5.24 -17.70
N MET A 103 -56.06 5.53 -17.08
CA MET A 103 -54.99 4.56 -16.85
C MET A 103 -55.42 3.48 -15.85
N THR A 104 -55.02 2.23 -16.10
CA THR A 104 -55.24 1.12 -15.15
C THR A 104 -54.43 1.34 -13.86
N ARG A 105 -54.88 0.74 -12.74
CA ARG A 105 -54.25 0.89 -11.41
C ARG A 105 -52.74 0.56 -11.41
N HIS A 106 -52.33 -0.45 -12.19
CA HIS A 106 -50.94 -0.86 -12.33
C HIS A 106 -50.12 0.17 -13.13
N ALA A 107 -50.69 0.74 -14.20
CA ALA A 107 -50.04 1.78 -15.00
C ALA A 107 -49.89 3.10 -14.22
N ARG A 108 -50.84 3.45 -13.33
CA ARG A 108 -50.70 4.61 -12.43
C ARG A 108 -49.58 4.43 -11.41
N ALA A 109 -49.44 3.25 -10.81
CA ALA A 109 -48.37 2.97 -9.85
C ALA A 109 -46.97 2.92 -10.50
N ILE A 110 -46.85 2.31 -11.68
CA ILE A 110 -45.60 2.31 -12.47
C ILE A 110 -45.22 3.73 -12.87
N ARG A 111 -46.20 4.56 -13.25
CA ARG A 111 -45.97 5.96 -13.61
C ARG A 111 -45.52 6.79 -12.39
N LEU A 112 -46.13 6.59 -11.22
CA LEU A 112 -45.71 7.27 -9.99
C LEU A 112 -44.25 6.95 -9.61
N VAL A 113 -43.87 5.67 -9.65
CA VAL A 113 -42.50 5.22 -9.34
C VAL A 113 -41.49 5.64 -10.42
N SER A 114 -41.91 5.64 -11.69
CA SER A 114 -41.09 6.14 -12.80
C SER A 114 -40.89 7.65 -12.72
N ASP A 115 -41.89 8.40 -12.25
CA ASP A 115 -41.83 9.84 -12.06
C ASP A 115 -40.95 10.20 -10.84
N GLU A 116 -41.04 9.47 -9.71
CA GLU A 116 -40.12 9.59 -8.57
C GLU A 116 -38.66 9.27 -8.94
N ARG A 117 -38.43 8.18 -9.69
CA ARG A 117 -37.09 7.77 -10.12
C ARG A 117 -36.49 8.75 -11.14
N ARG A 118 -37.31 9.27 -12.05
CA ARG A 118 -36.92 10.29 -13.04
C ARG A 118 -36.59 11.63 -12.37
N LEU A 119 -37.32 12.02 -11.32
CA LEU A 119 -37.04 13.19 -10.50
C LEU A 119 -35.68 13.06 -9.77
N LEU A 120 -35.41 11.90 -9.17
CA LEU A 120 -34.13 11.63 -8.49
C LEU A 120 -32.93 11.58 -9.46
N GLN A 121 -33.13 11.07 -10.68
CA GLN A 121 -32.08 10.94 -11.70
C GLN A 121 -31.75 12.27 -12.39
N MET A 122 -32.77 13.09 -12.70
CA MET A 122 -32.59 14.45 -13.22
C MET A 122 -31.93 15.37 -12.18
N ALA A 123 -32.23 15.18 -10.88
CA ALA A 123 -31.56 15.88 -9.78
C ALA A 123 -30.05 15.54 -9.71
N SER A 124 -29.68 14.27 -9.90
CA SER A 124 -28.28 13.82 -9.91
C SER A 124 -27.46 14.36 -11.10
N GLU A 125 -28.05 14.45 -12.30
CA GLU A 125 -27.36 14.92 -13.51
C GLU A 125 -27.17 16.46 -13.56
N ALA A 126 -28.09 17.22 -12.97
CA ALA A 126 -27.95 18.68 -12.83
C ALA A 126 -26.91 19.07 -11.77
N LEU A 127 -26.80 18.31 -10.67
CA LEU A 127 -25.76 18.44 -9.64
C LEU A 127 -24.35 18.31 -10.21
N LYS A 128 -24.15 17.49 -11.25
CA LYS A 128 -22.87 17.31 -11.93
C LYS A 128 -22.48 18.46 -12.87
N LYS A 129 -23.44 19.28 -13.33
CA LYS A 129 -23.20 20.35 -14.33
C LYS A 129 -23.11 21.77 -13.77
N GLY A 130 -23.58 22.03 -12.54
CA GLY A 130 -23.91 23.39 -12.09
C GLY A 130 -23.19 23.97 -10.85
N PHE A 131 -22.27 23.26 -10.19
CA PHE A 131 -21.59 23.79 -8.99
C PHE A 131 -20.15 23.31 -8.83
N GLY A 132 -19.24 24.28 -8.70
CA GLY A 132 -17.96 24.08 -8.03
C GLY A 132 -18.16 24.08 -6.51
N ALA A 133 -17.62 23.06 -5.85
CA ALA A 133 -17.40 22.83 -4.41
C ALA A 133 -18.61 22.80 -3.45
N SER A 134 -18.69 21.73 -2.65
CA SER A 134 -19.74 21.41 -1.66
C SER A 134 -19.48 22.07 -0.28
N PRO A 135 -20.50 22.47 0.51
CA PRO A 135 -20.31 23.01 1.87
C PRO A 135 -19.78 21.96 2.85
N ALA A 136 -18.98 22.39 3.83
CA ALA A 136 -18.36 21.49 4.81
C ALA A 136 -19.39 20.93 5.82
N PRO A 137 -19.33 19.62 6.16
CA PRO A 137 -20.20 19.00 7.16
C PRO A 137 -19.97 19.56 8.58
N PRO A 138 -20.98 19.51 9.48
CA PRO A 138 -20.84 19.99 10.86
C PRO A 138 -19.75 19.22 11.63
N GLU A 139 -19.01 19.93 12.48
CA GLU A 139 -17.94 19.34 13.32
C GLU A 139 -18.54 18.35 14.34
N VAL A 140 -18.29 17.07 14.13
CA VAL A 140 -18.60 15.99 15.08
C VAL A 140 -17.43 15.85 16.04
N SER A 141 -17.67 15.79 17.35
CA SER A 141 -16.58 15.55 18.31
C SER A 141 -15.94 14.17 18.07
N ALA A 142 -14.62 14.07 18.25
CA ALA A 142 -13.90 12.81 18.00
C ALA A 142 -14.50 11.58 18.71
N PRO A 143 -14.94 11.65 20.00
CA PRO A 143 -15.59 10.52 20.66
C PRO A 143 -16.92 10.09 20.01
N GLU A 144 -17.68 11.03 19.46
CA GLU A 144 -18.94 10.74 18.78
C GLU A 144 -18.70 10.14 17.40
N ALA A 145 -17.71 10.65 16.66
CA ALA A 145 -17.26 10.10 15.39
C ALA A 145 -16.83 8.62 15.54
N VAL A 146 -16.02 8.32 16.55
CA VAL A 146 -15.59 6.95 16.91
C VAL A 146 -16.80 6.04 17.20
N ARG A 147 -17.74 6.50 18.04
CA ARG A 147 -18.94 5.72 18.37
C ARG A 147 -19.80 5.41 17.15
N ARG A 148 -20.02 6.40 16.28
CA ARG A 148 -20.79 6.23 15.03
C ARG A 148 -20.13 5.21 14.09
N LEU A 149 -18.81 5.29 13.89
CA LEU A 149 -18.06 4.32 13.09
C LEU A 149 -18.14 2.91 13.68
N ALA A 150 -17.99 2.78 15.01
CA ALA A 150 -18.10 1.49 15.69
C ALA A 150 -19.49 0.88 15.54
N GLY A 151 -20.55 1.69 15.66
CA GLY A 151 -21.92 1.25 15.42
C GLY A 151 -22.12 0.79 13.97
N CYS A 152 -21.66 1.56 12.98
CA CYS A 152 -21.73 1.17 11.57
C CYS A 152 -21.01 -0.16 11.34
N ALA A 153 -19.81 -0.33 11.88
CA ALA A 153 -19.03 -1.55 11.74
C ALA A 153 -19.76 -2.76 12.32
N GLN A 154 -20.35 -2.64 13.52
CA GLN A 154 -21.11 -3.71 14.16
C GLN A 154 -22.31 -4.15 13.32
N GLU A 155 -23.06 -3.20 12.77
CA GLU A 155 -24.22 -3.53 11.91
C GLU A 155 -23.80 -4.15 10.57
N LEU A 156 -22.69 -3.69 9.98
CA LEU A 156 -22.13 -4.29 8.78
C LEU A 156 -21.63 -5.73 9.03
N GLU A 157 -21.00 -5.98 10.18
CA GLU A 157 -20.61 -7.33 10.61
C GLU A 157 -21.84 -8.23 10.77
N ARG A 158 -22.94 -7.73 11.36
CA ARG A 158 -24.21 -8.45 11.44
C ARG A 158 -24.80 -8.75 10.05
N LEU A 159 -24.79 -7.79 9.13
CA LEU A 159 -25.26 -7.99 7.76
C LEU A 159 -24.41 -9.05 7.03
N SER A 160 -23.09 -9.02 7.18
CA SER A 160 -22.19 -10.04 6.63
C SER A 160 -22.60 -11.43 7.11
N ALA A 161 -22.78 -11.62 8.42
CA ALA A 161 -23.20 -12.89 9.01
C ALA A 161 -24.60 -13.31 8.53
N SER A 162 -25.51 -12.35 8.32
CA SER A 162 -26.87 -12.62 7.84
C SER A 162 -26.87 -13.13 6.39
N PHE A 163 -26.07 -12.53 5.50
CA PHE A 163 -25.88 -13.03 4.14
C PHE A 163 -25.24 -14.44 4.12
N ASP A 164 -24.24 -14.67 4.97
CA ASP A 164 -23.62 -16.00 5.09
C ASP A 164 -24.63 -17.06 5.58
N SER A 165 -25.51 -16.72 6.54
CA SER A 165 -26.59 -17.62 6.99
C SER A 165 -27.56 -17.94 5.87
N LEU A 166 -28.07 -16.92 5.15
CA LEU A 166 -28.99 -17.14 4.02
C LEU A 166 -28.37 -18.08 2.98
N ARG A 167 -27.09 -17.88 2.65
CA ARG A 167 -26.38 -18.75 1.72
C ARG A 167 -26.25 -20.19 2.26
N ASN A 168 -25.82 -20.35 3.51
CA ASN A 168 -25.56 -21.66 4.10
C ASN A 168 -26.86 -22.48 4.29
N ASP A 169 -27.98 -21.81 4.56
CA ASP A 169 -29.29 -22.43 4.70
C ASP A 169 -29.94 -22.77 3.33
N GLY A 170 -29.28 -22.42 2.22
CA GLY A 170 -29.84 -22.57 0.87
C GLY A 170 -30.97 -21.58 0.56
N ASN A 171 -31.19 -20.59 1.43
CA ASN A 171 -32.20 -19.54 1.28
C ASN A 171 -31.71 -18.48 0.29
N LEU A 172 -31.82 -18.81 -0.99
CA LEU A 172 -31.48 -17.95 -2.12
C LEU A 172 -32.69 -17.16 -2.65
N GLU A 173 -33.77 -17.08 -1.85
CA GLU A 173 -34.96 -16.29 -2.16
C GLU A 173 -34.65 -14.78 -2.18
N THR A 174 -35.24 -14.05 -3.12
CA THR A 174 -34.90 -12.64 -3.38
C THR A 174 -35.41 -11.67 -2.33
N SER A 175 -36.49 -11.95 -1.60
CA SER A 175 -37.10 -11.00 -0.67
C SER A 175 -36.24 -10.72 0.57
N ALA A 176 -35.77 -11.77 1.25
CA ALA A 176 -34.91 -11.65 2.43
C ALA A 176 -33.54 -11.05 2.08
N GLY A 177 -32.94 -11.48 0.96
CA GLY A 177 -31.69 -10.89 0.47
C GLY A 177 -31.85 -9.43 0.02
N ALA A 178 -32.96 -9.07 -0.63
CA ALA A 178 -33.26 -7.70 -1.03
C ALA A 178 -33.40 -6.76 0.19
N ALA A 179 -33.97 -7.26 1.29
CA ALA A 179 -34.02 -6.53 2.55
C ALA A 179 -32.62 -6.19 3.07
N LEU A 180 -31.74 -7.19 3.13
CA LEU A 180 -30.35 -7.00 3.59
C LEU A 180 -29.55 -6.10 2.63
N LEU A 181 -29.78 -6.19 1.32
CA LEU A 181 -29.15 -5.30 0.33
C LEU A 181 -29.60 -3.85 0.53
N SER A 182 -30.88 -3.62 0.85
CA SER A 182 -31.40 -2.29 1.17
C SER A 182 -30.78 -1.73 2.45
N GLU A 183 -30.66 -2.54 3.51
CA GLU A 183 -29.96 -2.15 4.74
C GLU A 183 -28.49 -1.80 4.48
N LEU A 184 -27.79 -2.64 3.70
CA LEU A 184 -26.41 -2.40 3.30
C LEU A 184 -26.25 -1.08 2.52
N ALA A 185 -27.18 -0.77 1.62
CA ALA A 185 -27.16 0.47 0.86
C ALA A 185 -27.30 1.71 1.76
N VAL A 186 -28.16 1.65 2.79
CA VAL A 186 -28.30 2.73 3.77
C VAL A 186 -27.01 2.91 4.56
N LEU A 187 -26.44 1.84 5.11
CA LEU A 187 -25.17 1.92 5.85
C LEU A 187 -24.02 2.44 4.97
N ARG A 188 -23.98 2.04 3.69
CA ARG A 188 -23.01 2.55 2.73
C ARG A 188 -23.14 4.06 2.52
N ALA A 189 -24.37 4.57 2.41
CA ALA A 189 -24.66 6.00 2.30
C ALA A 189 -24.27 6.76 3.58
N CYS A 190 -24.53 6.18 4.76
CA CYS A 190 -24.07 6.75 6.03
C CYS A 190 -22.54 6.89 6.07
N LEU A 191 -21.80 5.84 5.69
CA LEU A 191 -20.34 5.87 5.62
C LEU A 191 -19.80 6.88 4.59
N ALA A 192 -20.44 6.99 3.42
CA ALA A 192 -20.06 7.96 2.39
C ALA A 192 -20.24 9.43 2.85
N SER A 193 -21.13 9.67 3.81
CA SER A 193 -21.36 11.00 4.39
C SER A 193 -20.42 11.36 5.54
N PHE A 194 -19.47 10.49 5.90
CA PHE A 194 -18.60 10.71 7.04
C PHE A 194 -17.60 11.87 6.78
N PRO A 195 -17.48 12.86 7.69
CA PRO A 195 -16.74 14.10 7.42
C PRO A 195 -15.26 13.89 7.15
N ASP A 196 -14.67 12.84 7.72
CA ASP A 196 -13.23 12.55 7.62
C ASP A 196 -12.89 11.55 6.50
N GLY A 197 -13.81 11.37 5.56
CA GLY A 197 -13.67 10.48 4.41
C GLY A 197 -14.46 9.20 4.59
N ASP A 198 -14.73 8.58 3.44
CA ASP A 198 -15.57 7.40 3.33
C ASP A 198 -14.77 6.10 3.59
N PRO A 199 -15.06 5.35 4.66
CA PRO A 199 -14.38 4.08 4.94
C PRO A 199 -14.53 3.03 3.84
N GLY A 200 -15.57 3.11 3.01
CA GLY A 200 -15.79 2.21 1.87
C GLY A 200 -15.08 2.63 0.58
N ALA A 201 -14.47 3.81 0.53
CA ALA A 201 -13.76 4.33 -0.64
C ALA A 201 -12.24 4.14 -0.58
N VAL A 202 -11.68 3.73 0.56
CA VAL A 202 -10.22 3.50 0.70
C VAL A 202 -9.74 2.35 -0.18
N ALA A 203 -8.55 2.47 -0.77
CA ALA A 203 -8.02 1.50 -1.73
C ALA A 203 -7.92 0.09 -1.11
N THR A 204 -7.30 -0.03 0.06
CA THR A 204 -7.15 -1.31 0.79
C THR A 204 -7.58 -1.17 2.24
N ALA A 205 -7.86 -2.30 2.89
CA ALA A 205 -7.91 -2.35 4.35
C ALA A 205 -6.55 -1.90 4.95
N PRO A 206 -6.53 -1.44 6.22
CA PRO A 206 -5.31 -1.07 6.93
C PRO A 206 -4.26 -2.20 6.89
N LEU A 207 -3.00 -1.86 6.64
CA LEU A 207 -1.90 -2.85 6.52
C LEU A 207 -1.25 -3.17 7.87
N ILE A 208 -1.22 -2.19 8.78
CA ILE A 208 -0.66 -2.30 10.14
C ILE A 208 -1.64 -1.80 11.21
N GLY A 209 -1.45 -2.24 12.45
CA GLY A 209 -2.15 -1.72 13.61
C GLY A 209 -1.76 -0.28 13.98
N THR A 210 -2.74 0.51 14.43
CA THR A 210 -2.57 1.89 14.93
C THR A 210 -3.00 2.01 16.39
N ALA A 211 -2.37 2.91 17.14
CA ALA A 211 -2.77 3.22 18.52
C ALA A 211 -3.91 4.26 18.59
N ASP A 212 -4.19 4.97 17.49
CA ASP A 212 -5.23 6.01 17.44
C ASP A 212 -6.64 5.40 17.41
N PRO A 213 -7.52 5.69 18.39
CA PRO A 213 -8.86 5.10 18.43
C PRO A 213 -9.77 5.46 17.25
N SER A 214 -9.57 6.63 16.63
CA SER A 214 -10.35 7.07 15.48
C SER A 214 -9.96 6.29 14.23
N LEU A 215 -8.66 6.07 14.03
CA LEU A 215 -8.16 5.23 12.94
C LEU A 215 -8.51 3.77 13.13
N GLN A 216 -8.47 3.24 14.36
CA GLN A 216 -8.96 1.90 14.67
C GLN A 216 -10.45 1.74 14.28
N ALA A 217 -11.31 2.69 14.69
CA ALA A 217 -12.73 2.65 14.36
C ALA A 217 -12.98 2.77 12.86
N HIS A 218 -12.25 3.66 12.18
CA HIS A 218 -12.34 3.81 10.73
C HIS A 218 -11.88 2.55 10.00
N GLY A 219 -10.73 1.97 10.39
CA GLY A 219 -10.20 0.74 9.83
C GLY A 219 -11.13 -0.45 10.02
N ARG A 220 -11.76 -0.58 11.20
CA ARG A 220 -12.81 -1.58 11.45
C ARG A 220 -14.02 -1.37 10.53
N ALA A 221 -14.50 -0.13 10.39
CA ALA A 221 -15.62 0.19 9.49
C ALA A 221 -15.29 -0.12 8.02
N THR A 222 -14.08 0.18 7.57
CA THR A 222 -13.56 -0.21 6.24
C THR A 222 -13.62 -1.73 6.07
N GLY A 223 -13.03 -2.51 6.99
CA GLY A 223 -13.06 -3.97 6.89
C GLY A 223 -14.48 -4.52 6.90
N ALA A 224 -15.36 -3.98 7.74
CA ALA A 224 -16.75 -4.41 7.87
C ALA A 224 -17.57 -4.11 6.59
N VAL A 225 -17.45 -2.93 5.98
CA VAL A 225 -18.21 -2.60 4.75
C VAL A 225 -17.75 -3.44 3.57
N LEU A 226 -16.45 -3.70 3.44
CA LEU A 226 -15.91 -4.57 2.39
C LEU A 226 -16.39 -6.01 2.56
N ARG A 227 -16.34 -6.55 3.79
CA ARG A 227 -16.82 -7.92 4.09
C ARG A 227 -18.32 -8.06 3.91
N ALA A 228 -19.12 -7.09 4.36
CA ALA A 228 -20.57 -7.10 4.17
C ALA A 228 -20.95 -7.12 2.68
N ARG A 229 -20.31 -6.30 1.85
CA ARG A 229 -20.54 -6.34 0.39
C ARG A 229 -20.03 -7.62 -0.24
N LEU A 230 -18.89 -8.14 0.20
CA LEU A 230 -18.37 -9.44 -0.28
C LEU A 230 -19.33 -10.59 0.05
N ALA A 231 -19.89 -10.62 1.25
CA ALA A 231 -20.89 -11.60 1.65
C ALA A 231 -22.15 -11.50 0.77
N ALA A 232 -22.63 -10.27 0.51
CA ALA A 232 -23.73 -10.03 -0.41
C ALA A 232 -23.44 -10.56 -1.83
N CYS A 233 -22.29 -10.20 -2.41
CA CYS A 233 -21.89 -10.72 -3.74
C CYS A 233 -21.77 -12.24 -3.75
N THR A 234 -21.31 -12.85 -2.65
CA THR A 234 -21.18 -14.31 -2.56
C THR A 234 -22.56 -15.00 -2.48
N TRP A 235 -23.53 -14.39 -1.78
CA TRP A 235 -24.92 -14.83 -1.78
C TRP A 235 -25.58 -14.66 -3.16
N GLU A 236 -25.40 -13.50 -3.81
CA GLU A 236 -25.90 -13.23 -5.18
C GLU A 236 -25.32 -14.26 -6.17
N ALA A 237 -24.01 -14.53 -6.11
CA ALA A 237 -23.34 -15.50 -6.98
C ALA A 237 -23.87 -16.93 -6.78
N ALA A 238 -24.22 -17.31 -5.55
CA ALA A 238 -24.83 -18.62 -5.26
C ALA A 238 -26.21 -18.76 -5.91
N GLY A 239 -27.04 -17.70 -5.85
CA GLY A 239 -28.36 -17.66 -6.50
C GLY A 239 -28.30 -17.77 -8.02
N LEU A 240 -27.24 -17.22 -8.65
CA LEU A 240 -27.06 -17.25 -10.10
C LEU A 240 -26.43 -18.55 -10.61
N GLN A 241 -25.79 -19.34 -9.75
CA GLN A 241 -24.93 -20.46 -10.14
C GLN A 241 -25.64 -21.50 -11.00
N LEU A 242 -26.79 -21.99 -10.55
CA LEU A 242 -27.51 -23.07 -11.24
C LEU A 242 -28.03 -22.62 -12.61
N ALA A 243 -28.58 -21.41 -12.69
CA ALA A 243 -29.13 -20.88 -13.94
C ALA A 243 -28.03 -20.51 -14.96
N ALA A 244 -26.84 -20.12 -14.49
CA ALA A 244 -25.70 -19.75 -15.34
C ALA A 244 -25.18 -20.92 -16.21
N GLU A 245 -25.39 -22.17 -15.81
CA GLU A 245 -24.99 -23.34 -16.60
C GLU A 245 -25.82 -23.49 -17.89
N SER A 246 -27.08 -23.03 -17.84
CA SER A 246 -28.03 -23.14 -18.95
C SER A 246 -28.31 -21.83 -19.69
N ASP A 247 -27.96 -20.67 -19.11
CA ASP A 247 -28.25 -19.34 -19.66
C ASP A 247 -26.98 -18.47 -19.69
N ALA A 248 -26.52 -18.14 -20.91
CA ALA A 248 -25.34 -17.33 -21.13
C ALA A 248 -25.46 -15.89 -20.60
N GLN A 249 -26.66 -15.30 -20.59
CA GLN A 249 -26.88 -13.96 -20.03
C GLN A 249 -26.73 -13.98 -18.51
N VAL A 250 -27.25 -15.02 -17.85
CA VAL A 250 -27.06 -15.25 -16.41
C VAL A 250 -25.59 -15.51 -16.10
N GLY A 251 -24.89 -16.26 -16.96
CA GLY A 251 -23.44 -16.46 -16.86
C GLY A 251 -22.63 -15.15 -16.90
N GLN A 252 -23.01 -14.19 -17.76
CA GLN A 252 -22.40 -12.86 -17.79
C GLN A 252 -22.66 -12.07 -16.51
N LEU A 253 -23.89 -12.13 -15.97
CA LEU A 253 -24.23 -11.46 -14.71
C LEU A 253 -23.42 -12.04 -13.54
N LEU A 254 -23.33 -13.37 -13.46
CA LEU A 254 -22.51 -14.06 -12.48
C LEU A 254 -21.03 -13.67 -12.59
N ALA A 255 -20.49 -13.57 -13.82
CA ALA A 255 -19.12 -13.12 -14.04
C ALA A 255 -18.90 -11.70 -13.50
N GLY A 256 -19.87 -10.79 -13.67
CA GLY A 256 -19.83 -9.44 -13.09
C GLY A 256 -19.79 -9.44 -11.55
N VAL A 257 -20.67 -10.22 -10.92
CA VAL A 257 -20.71 -10.36 -9.45
C VAL A 257 -19.41 -10.98 -8.90
N LEU A 258 -18.86 -11.99 -9.57
CA LEU A 258 -17.57 -12.59 -9.21
C LEU A 258 -16.42 -11.59 -9.35
N GLY A 259 -16.44 -10.74 -10.38
CA GLY A 259 -15.46 -9.68 -10.58
C GLY A 259 -15.48 -8.64 -9.46
N GLU A 260 -16.67 -8.20 -9.04
CA GLU A 260 -16.82 -7.28 -7.89
C GLU A 260 -16.34 -7.94 -6.59
N ALA A 261 -16.75 -9.18 -6.34
CA ALA A 261 -16.32 -9.93 -5.16
C ALA A 261 -14.79 -10.12 -5.13
N ALA A 262 -14.16 -10.37 -6.29
CA ALA A 262 -12.72 -10.45 -6.39
C ALA A 262 -12.03 -9.11 -6.09
N ALA A 263 -12.55 -8.00 -6.61
CA ALA A 263 -12.04 -6.67 -6.29
C ALA A 263 -12.13 -6.38 -4.78
N LEU A 264 -13.23 -6.75 -4.13
CA LEU A 264 -13.38 -6.58 -2.67
C LEU A 264 -12.36 -7.44 -1.88
N GLN A 265 -12.13 -8.68 -2.31
CA GLN A 265 -11.11 -9.53 -1.69
C GLN A 265 -9.69 -9.00 -1.90
N PHE A 266 -9.38 -8.47 -3.09
CA PHE A 266 -8.11 -7.80 -3.35
C PHE A 266 -7.89 -6.63 -2.38
N ARG A 267 -8.91 -5.80 -2.16
CA ARG A 267 -8.86 -4.67 -1.21
C ARG A 267 -8.73 -5.15 0.24
N LEU A 268 -9.19 -6.36 0.55
CA LEU A 268 -8.99 -7.04 1.83
C LEU A 268 -7.65 -7.80 1.92
N LEU A 269 -6.78 -7.71 0.91
CA LEU A 269 -5.51 -8.44 0.78
C LEU A 269 -5.65 -9.97 0.72
N ASP A 270 -6.86 -10.46 0.44
CA ASP A 270 -7.18 -11.87 0.16
C ASP A 270 -6.98 -12.16 -1.34
N PHE A 271 -5.72 -12.14 -1.79
CA PHE A 271 -5.39 -12.37 -3.19
C PHE A 271 -5.75 -13.80 -3.63
N ALA A 272 -5.66 -14.80 -2.75
CA ALA A 272 -6.00 -16.18 -3.08
C ALA A 272 -7.49 -16.32 -3.39
N GLY A 273 -8.34 -15.75 -2.52
CA GLY A 273 -9.78 -15.71 -2.73
C GLY A 273 -10.18 -14.89 -3.97
N ALA A 274 -9.57 -13.71 -4.15
CA ALA A 274 -9.79 -12.88 -5.33
C ALA A 274 -9.44 -13.62 -6.62
N TYR A 275 -8.27 -14.27 -6.62
CA TYR A 275 -7.76 -15.04 -7.74
C TYR A 275 -8.69 -16.21 -8.11
N ALA A 276 -9.16 -16.98 -7.13
CA ALA A 276 -10.10 -18.08 -7.36
C ALA A 276 -11.41 -17.60 -8.03
N LYS A 277 -11.94 -16.43 -7.61
CA LYS A 277 -13.13 -15.83 -8.22
C LYS A 277 -12.87 -15.32 -9.64
N LEU A 278 -11.70 -14.73 -9.89
CA LEU A 278 -11.32 -14.25 -11.23
C LEU A 278 -11.13 -15.40 -12.22
N ARG A 279 -10.56 -16.51 -11.79
CA ARG A 279 -10.46 -17.74 -12.60
C ARG A 279 -11.83 -18.21 -13.07
N ARG A 280 -12.82 -18.20 -12.17
CA ARG A 280 -14.20 -18.54 -12.50
C ARG A 280 -14.87 -17.48 -13.39
N CYS A 281 -14.60 -16.20 -13.13
CA CYS A 281 -15.05 -15.09 -13.99
C CYS A 281 -14.54 -15.26 -15.43
N LEU A 282 -13.26 -15.57 -15.61
CA LEU A 282 -12.64 -15.81 -16.92
C LEU A 282 -13.15 -17.07 -17.61
N ALA A 283 -13.53 -18.11 -16.86
CA ALA A 283 -14.19 -19.29 -17.44
C ALA A 283 -15.58 -18.96 -18.03
N LEU A 284 -16.32 -18.04 -17.40
CA LEU A 284 -17.63 -17.57 -17.87
C LEU A 284 -17.52 -16.48 -18.94
N LEU A 285 -16.49 -15.64 -18.88
CA LEU A 285 -16.26 -14.51 -19.77
C LEU A 285 -14.78 -14.39 -20.16
N PRO A 286 -14.26 -15.26 -21.06
CA PRO A 286 -12.84 -15.30 -21.41
C PRO A 286 -12.27 -14.00 -21.99
N GLY A 287 -13.11 -13.18 -22.63
CA GLY A 287 -12.72 -11.90 -23.23
C GLY A 287 -12.58 -10.72 -22.25
N SER A 288 -12.80 -10.93 -20.96
CA SER A 288 -12.76 -9.85 -19.97
C SER A 288 -11.32 -9.37 -19.70
N LYS A 289 -10.92 -8.27 -20.35
CA LYS A 289 -9.59 -7.64 -20.14
C LYS A 289 -9.37 -7.21 -18.68
N GLN A 290 -10.42 -6.74 -18.02
CA GLN A 290 -10.34 -6.31 -16.61
C GLN A 290 -10.10 -7.48 -15.67
N ALA A 291 -10.84 -8.59 -15.84
CA ALA A 291 -10.63 -9.79 -15.04
C ALA A 291 -9.25 -10.41 -15.29
N LEU A 292 -8.80 -10.43 -16.56
CA LEU A 292 -7.47 -10.93 -16.91
C LEU A 292 -6.37 -10.09 -16.26
N SER A 293 -6.50 -8.76 -16.30
CA SER A 293 -5.55 -7.83 -15.65
C SER A 293 -5.48 -8.07 -14.14
N LEU A 294 -6.63 -8.04 -13.46
CA LEU A 294 -6.66 -8.23 -12.01
C LEU A 294 -6.20 -9.64 -11.61
N ALA A 295 -6.44 -10.67 -12.43
CA ALA A 295 -5.95 -12.02 -12.19
C ALA A 295 -4.42 -12.09 -12.28
N ARG A 296 -3.81 -11.34 -13.22
CA ARG A 296 -2.35 -11.20 -13.28
C ARG A 296 -1.81 -10.48 -12.05
N ASP A 297 -2.44 -9.40 -11.62
CA ASP A 297 -2.04 -8.69 -10.39
C ASP A 297 -2.11 -9.58 -9.15
N CYS A 298 -3.15 -10.41 -9.05
CA CYS A 298 -3.25 -11.43 -7.99
C CYS A 298 -2.15 -12.49 -8.10
N ALA A 299 -1.84 -12.98 -9.32
CA ALA A 299 -0.77 -13.96 -9.53
C ALA A 299 0.61 -13.40 -9.14
N LEU A 300 0.88 -12.13 -9.48
CA LEU A 300 2.08 -11.40 -9.04
C LEU A 300 2.16 -11.35 -7.50
N ALA A 301 1.07 -10.95 -6.85
CA ALA A 301 1.02 -10.85 -5.40
C ALA A 301 1.17 -12.22 -4.71
N LEU A 302 0.52 -13.26 -5.22
CA LEU A 302 0.62 -14.63 -4.68
C LEU A 302 2.03 -15.20 -4.81
N ALA A 303 2.70 -14.96 -5.93
CA ALA A 303 4.05 -15.47 -6.16
C ALA A 303 5.12 -14.70 -5.37
N ALA A 304 4.94 -13.38 -5.15
CA ALA A 304 5.92 -12.55 -4.44
C ALA A 304 5.80 -12.60 -2.91
N ARG A 305 4.60 -12.86 -2.36
CA ARG A 305 4.32 -12.84 -0.91
C ARG A 305 4.71 -14.14 -0.19
N SER A 306 5.97 -14.55 -0.30
CA SER A 306 6.49 -15.72 0.38
C SER A 306 7.82 -15.43 1.09
N GLY A 307 7.91 -15.90 2.34
CA GLY A 307 9.15 -15.91 3.12
C GLY A 307 10.21 -16.85 2.54
N GLU A 308 9.84 -17.72 1.60
CA GLU A 308 10.74 -18.68 0.95
C GLU A 308 11.41 -18.12 -0.32
N VAL A 309 11.00 -16.94 -0.80
CA VAL A 309 11.64 -16.29 -1.96
C VAL A 309 13.12 -16.05 -1.65
N LEU A 310 13.99 -16.56 -2.53
CA LEU A 310 15.45 -16.55 -2.44
C LEU A 310 16.04 -17.20 -1.18
N LYS A 311 15.25 -17.96 -0.44
CA LYS A 311 15.76 -18.68 0.74
C LYS A 311 16.67 -19.83 0.32
N VAL A 312 17.86 -19.89 0.91
CA VAL A 312 18.85 -20.92 0.59
C VAL A 312 19.48 -21.43 1.87
N ALA A 313 19.55 -22.76 2.01
CA ALA A 313 20.31 -23.36 3.10
C ALA A 313 21.81 -23.09 2.89
N PRO A 314 22.57 -22.76 3.96
CA PRO A 314 24.00 -22.42 3.84
C PRO A 314 24.86 -23.44 3.06
N ASP A 315 24.50 -24.72 3.05
CA ASP A 315 25.29 -25.78 2.43
C ASP A 315 24.98 -26.00 0.93
N ASP A 316 23.94 -25.36 0.39
CA ASP A 316 23.43 -25.62 -0.98
C ASP A 316 24.11 -24.78 -2.08
N TRP A 317 24.95 -23.80 -1.71
CA TRP A 317 25.47 -22.81 -2.66
C TRP A 317 26.43 -23.38 -3.70
N GLY A 318 27.15 -24.45 -3.38
CA GLY A 318 28.11 -25.08 -4.30
C GLY A 318 27.50 -25.47 -5.65
N GLY A 319 26.28 -26.00 -5.64
CA GLY A 319 25.54 -26.36 -6.85
C GLY A 319 24.91 -25.17 -7.58
N MET A 320 24.71 -24.04 -6.91
CA MET A 320 24.09 -22.84 -7.48
C MET A 320 25.09 -21.90 -8.16
N LYS A 321 26.34 -21.86 -7.67
CA LYS A 321 27.40 -20.96 -8.18
C LYS A 321 27.51 -20.94 -9.73
N PRO A 322 27.53 -22.09 -10.45
CA PRO A 322 27.63 -22.08 -11.91
C PRO A 322 26.45 -21.39 -12.62
N ALA A 323 25.22 -21.63 -12.16
CA ALA A 323 24.04 -21.02 -12.75
C ALA A 323 23.97 -19.51 -12.46
N LEU A 324 24.33 -19.07 -11.25
CA LEU A 324 24.41 -17.64 -10.93
C LEU A 324 25.48 -16.92 -11.74
N GLN A 325 26.64 -17.56 -11.94
CA GLN A 325 27.68 -17.05 -12.83
C GLN A 325 27.16 -16.92 -14.27
N MET A 326 26.47 -17.95 -14.77
CA MET A 326 25.88 -17.92 -16.11
C MET A 326 24.84 -16.81 -16.27
N LEU A 327 23.97 -16.61 -15.27
CA LEU A 327 23.01 -15.49 -15.25
C LEU A 327 23.74 -14.15 -15.41
N ARG A 328 24.78 -13.91 -14.61
CA ARG A 328 25.56 -12.67 -14.67
C ARG A 328 26.23 -12.47 -16.03
N ASP A 329 26.80 -13.52 -16.60
CA ASP A 329 27.45 -13.45 -17.91
C ASP A 329 26.45 -13.12 -19.02
N ARG A 330 25.23 -13.68 -18.96
CA ARG A 330 24.14 -13.37 -19.89
C ARG A 330 23.67 -11.93 -19.78
N LEU A 331 23.43 -11.44 -18.56
CA LEU A 331 23.07 -10.05 -18.31
C LEU A 331 24.13 -9.09 -18.84
N ARG A 332 25.41 -9.36 -18.54
CA ARG A 332 26.53 -8.55 -19.01
C ARG A 332 26.64 -8.56 -20.54
N ALA A 333 26.53 -9.74 -21.17
CA ALA A 333 26.60 -9.87 -22.63
C ALA A 333 25.47 -9.11 -23.34
N ALA A 334 24.29 -9.02 -22.74
CA ALA A 334 23.19 -8.22 -23.25
C ALA A 334 23.37 -6.71 -23.02
N GLY A 335 24.36 -6.28 -22.22
CA GLY A 335 24.54 -4.87 -21.83
C GLY A 335 23.64 -4.44 -20.67
N PHE A 336 23.15 -5.37 -19.85
CA PHE A 336 22.33 -5.08 -18.68
C PHE A 336 23.20 -4.53 -17.53
N THR A 337 23.62 -3.28 -17.69
CA THR A 337 24.37 -2.47 -16.71
C THR A 337 23.61 -1.18 -16.43
N ALA A 338 23.98 -0.42 -15.39
CA ALA A 338 23.28 0.82 -15.07
C ALA A 338 23.31 1.80 -16.27
N GLN A 339 24.47 1.93 -16.92
CA GLN A 339 24.61 2.74 -18.13
C GLN A 339 23.86 2.16 -19.33
N GLY A 340 23.92 0.84 -19.55
CA GLY A 340 23.22 0.21 -20.67
C GLY A 340 21.70 0.37 -20.58
N VAL A 341 21.14 0.21 -19.38
CA VAL A 341 19.71 0.44 -19.13
C VAL A 341 19.33 1.91 -19.38
N VAL A 342 20.11 2.86 -18.87
CA VAL A 342 19.87 4.30 -19.07
C VAL A 342 19.93 4.68 -20.55
N HIS A 343 20.93 4.16 -21.28
CA HIS A 343 21.10 4.37 -22.72
C HIS A 343 19.93 3.78 -23.54
N ALA A 344 19.54 2.54 -23.23
CA ALA A 344 18.41 1.87 -23.87
C ALA A 344 17.08 2.59 -23.63
N ALA A 345 16.83 3.03 -22.40
CA ALA A 345 15.62 3.76 -22.03
C ALA A 345 15.62 5.23 -22.46
N GLY A 346 16.79 5.83 -22.71
CA GLY A 346 16.90 7.25 -23.03
C GLY A 346 16.52 8.17 -21.88
N VAL A 347 16.79 7.75 -20.65
CA VAL A 347 16.45 8.48 -19.41
C VAL A 347 17.71 8.98 -18.72
N LYS A 348 17.57 9.59 -17.52
CA LYS A 348 18.72 10.10 -16.75
C LYS A 348 19.31 9.08 -15.78
N SER A 349 18.52 8.13 -15.30
CA SER A 349 18.95 7.12 -14.32
C SER A 349 18.03 5.89 -14.33
N VAL A 350 18.50 4.77 -13.78
CA VAL A 350 17.69 3.55 -13.59
C VAL A 350 16.49 3.83 -12.67
N LEU A 351 16.70 4.63 -11.62
CA LEU A 351 15.62 5.08 -10.74
C LEU A 351 14.52 5.82 -11.50
N TYR A 352 14.90 6.76 -12.40
CA TYR A 352 13.93 7.48 -13.21
C TYR A 352 13.08 6.52 -14.06
N LEU A 353 13.70 5.49 -14.66
CA LEU A 353 12.98 4.46 -15.43
C LEU A 353 11.94 3.72 -14.57
N VAL A 354 12.33 3.25 -13.38
CA VAL A 354 11.43 2.46 -12.51
C VAL A 354 10.30 3.32 -11.92
N SER A 355 10.57 4.59 -11.61
CA SER A 355 9.58 5.55 -11.12
C SER A 355 8.63 6.08 -12.20
N ASN A 356 9.04 6.07 -13.48
CA ASN A 356 8.25 6.58 -14.61
C ASN A 356 7.86 5.46 -15.60
N ARG A 357 7.73 4.22 -15.09
CA ARG A 357 7.39 3.05 -15.89
C ARG A 357 6.03 3.20 -16.57
N GLY A 358 5.96 2.90 -17.87
CA GLY A 358 4.73 3.01 -18.66
C GLY A 358 4.90 2.64 -20.13
N GLN A 359 3.77 2.44 -20.83
CA GLN A 359 3.75 2.07 -22.26
C GLN A 359 4.61 2.97 -23.16
N PRO A 360 4.55 4.31 -23.05
CA PRO A 360 5.34 5.19 -23.92
C PRO A 360 6.86 4.97 -23.79
N LEU A 361 7.34 4.72 -22.56
CA LEU A 361 8.75 4.50 -22.29
C LEU A 361 9.21 3.13 -22.80
N GLU A 362 8.36 2.12 -22.67
CA GLU A 362 8.63 0.78 -23.24
C GLU A 362 8.63 0.79 -24.77
N GLU A 363 7.68 1.47 -25.40
CA GLU A 363 7.63 1.65 -26.85
C GLU A 363 8.88 2.38 -27.36
N ALA A 364 9.32 3.42 -26.65
CA ALA A 364 10.55 4.14 -26.99
C ALA A 364 11.79 3.23 -26.94
N MET A 365 11.89 2.33 -25.96
CA MET A 365 12.97 1.34 -25.89
C MET A 365 12.97 0.41 -27.12
N PHE A 366 11.79 -0.08 -27.53
CA PHE A 366 11.69 -0.93 -28.71
C PHE A 366 12.07 -0.23 -30.01
N GLN A 367 11.72 1.06 -30.17
CA GLN A 367 12.15 1.85 -31.33
C GLN A 367 13.67 2.06 -31.36
N ARG A 368 14.29 2.17 -30.18
CA ARG A 368 15.75 2.33 -30.05
C ARG A 368 16.54 1.11 -30.47
N VAL A 369 15.98 -0.10 -30.34
CA VAL A 369 16.62 -1.34 -30.86
C VAL A 369 16.97 -1.22 -32.35
N GLN A 370 16.17 -0.50 -33.14
CA GLN A 370 16.39 -0.32 -34.58
C GLN A 370 17.24 0.90 -34.93
N THR A 371 17.37 1.86 -34.01
CA THR A 371 17.87 3.22 -34.31
C THR A 371 19.08 3.64 -33.49
N THR A 372 19.44 2.90 -32.44
CA THR A 372 20.48 3.28 -31.47
C THR A 372 21.52 2.17 -31.35
N GLU A 373 22.78 2.49 -31.64
CA GLU A 373 23.91 1.56 -31.48
C GLU A 373 24.05 1.13 -30.01
N GLY A 374 24.34 -0.15 -29.79
CA GLY A 374 24.50 -0.75 -28.47
C GLY A 374 23.20 -1.11 -27.74
N VAL A 375 22.02 -0.81 -28.33
CA VAL A 375 20.72 -1.23 -27.77
C VAL A 375 20.23 -2.49 -28.48
N SER A 376 20.20 -3.61 -27.76
CA SER A 376 19.77 -4.91 -28.29
C SER A 376 18.33 -5.25 -27.85
N ARG A 377 17.68 -6.16 -28.58
CA ARG A 377 16.40 -6.73 -28.15
C ARG A 377 16.52 -7.46 -26.81
N ASP A 378 17.64 -8.16 -26.60
CA ASP A 378 17.91 -8.89 -25.37
C ASP A 378 17.98 -7.96 -24.16
N LEU A 379 18.64 -6.81 -24.30
CA LEU A 379 18.68 -5.77 -23.27
C LEU A 379 17.28 -5.28 -22.91
N VAL A 380 16.48 -4.94 -23.92
CA VAL A 380 15.12 -4.44 -23.71
C VAL A 380 14.23 -5.50 -23.05
N ASP A 381 14.34 -6.76 -23.47
CA ASP A 381 13.59 -7.86 -22.85
C ASP A 381 14.02 -8.07 -21.38
N PHE A 382 15.32 -8.04 -21.06
CA PHE A 382 15.79 -8.12 -19.66
C PHE A 382 15.31 -6.94 -18.81
N VAL A 383 15.35 -5.70 -19.31
CA VAL A 383 14.82 -4.53 -18.61
C VAL A 383 13.34 -4.70 -18.32
N ARG A 384 12.55 -5.08 -19.32
CA ARG A 384 11.11 -5.27 -19.14
C ARG A 384 10.80 -6.38 -18.15
N TRP A 385 11.49 -7.51 -18.26
CA TRP A 385 11.25 -8.68 -17.43
C TRP A 385 11.71 -8.51 -15.99
N LEU A 386 12.96 -8.04 -15.78
CA LEU A 386 13.63 -8.07 -14.48
C LEU A 386 13.52 -6.76 -13.69
N LEU A 387 13.36 -5.60 -14.34
CA LEU A 387 13.20 -4.30 -13.68
C LEU A 387 11.76 -3.78 -13.68
N LEU A 388 11.00 -4.03 -14.77
CA LEU A 388 9.64 -3.52 -14.93
C LEU A 388 8.55 -4.56 -14.67
N ARG A 389 8.93 -5.76 -14.23
CA ARG A 389 8.05 -6.88 -13.90
C ARG A 389 7.06 -7.25 -15.02
N ARG A 390 7.52 -7.22 -16.28
CA ARG A 390 6.71 -7.65 -17.43
C ARG A 390 6.80 -9.15 -17.60
N PHE A 391 5.70 -9.72 -18.07
CA PHE A 391 5.60 -11.12 -18.46
C PHE A 391 6.36 -11.34 -19.77
N LEU A 392 7.05 -12.48 -19.88
CA LEU A 392 7.86 -12.85 -21.03
C LEU A 392 7.48 -14.28 -21.47
N PRO A 393 7.27 -14.56 -22.76
CA PRO A 393 7.02 -15.92 -23.23
C PRO A 393 8.13 -16.88 -22.81
N LEU A 394 7.77 -18.10 -22.40
CA LEU A 394 8.71 -19.09 -21.85
C LEU A 394 9.87 -19.41 -22.82
N GLY A 395 9.57 -19.60 -24.12
CA GLY A 395 10.59 -19.83 -25.13
C GLY A 395 11.63 -18.70 -25.18
N ARG A 396 11.18 -17.44 -25.08
CA ARG A 396 12.06 -16.27 -25.07
C ARG A 396 12.89 -16.18 -23.79
N ALA A 397 12.31 -16.53 -22.64
CA ALA A 397 13.05 -16.60 -21.37
C ALA A 397 14.19 -17.63 -21.43
N LEU A 398 13.94 -18.80 -22.03
CA LEU A 398 14.95 -19.85 -22.23
C LEU A 398 16.07 -19.40 -23.16
N GLU A 399 15.75 -18.70 -24.24
CA GLU A 399 16.75 -18.12 -25.15
C GLU A 399 17.67 -17.13 -24.42
N LEU A 400 17.09 -16.17 -23.70
CA LEU A 400 17.85 -15.12 -23.00
C LEU A 400 18.79 -15.68 -21.93
N LEU A 401 18.33 -16.69 -21.20
CA LEU A 401 19.11 -17.33 -20.13
C LEU A 401 20.04 -18.43 -20.65
N GLY A 402 19.90 -18.83 -21.91
CA GLY A 402 20.71 -19.86 -22.53
C GLY A 402 20.40 -21.28 -22.06
N GLY A 403 19.15 -21.54 -21.62
CA GLY A 403 18.68 -22.88 -21.24
C GLY A 403 17.88 -22.95 -19.94
N ALA A 404 17.57 -24.18 -19.53
CA ALA A 404 16.72 -24.47 -18.37
C ALA A 404 17.39 -24.25 -17.01
N ASP A 405 18.72 -24.30 -16.92
CA ASP A 405 19.42 -24.39 -15.64
C ASP A 405 19.21 -23.15 -14.77
N VAL A 406 19.40 -21.96 -15.34
CA VAL A 406 19.20 -20.68 -14.63
C VAL A 406 17.72 -20.47 -14.34
N LEU A 407 16.87 -20.69 -15.33
CA LEU A 407 15.42 -20.51 -15.20
C LEU A 407 14.83 -21.42 -14.12
N GLY A 408 15.19 -22.71 -14.16
CA GLY A 408 14.77 -23.70 -13.19
C GLY A 408 15.33 -23.44 -11.78
N LEU A 409 16.57 -22.93 -11.67
CA LEU A 409 17.11 -22.49 -10.39
C LEU A 409 16.28 -21.34 -9.81
N LEU A 410 16.04 -20.30 -10.58
CA LEU A 410 15.31 -19.11 -10.13
C LEU A 410 13.84 -19.40 -9.82
N LEU A 411 13.22 -20.36 -10.52
CA LEU A 411 11.89 -20.88 -10.17
C LEU A 411 11.88 -21.62 -8.83
N ARG A 412 12.84 -22.54 -8.61
CA ARG A 412 12.96 -23.26 -7.32
C ARG A 412 13.23 -22.31 -6.15
N LYS A 413 13.85 -21.17 -6.41
CA LYS A 413 14.09 -20.12 -5.42
C LYS A 413 12.98 -19.07 -5.37
N GLY A 414 11.86 -19.29 -6.04
CA GLY A 414 10.70 -18.40 -6.03
C GLY A 414 10.98 -17.01 -6.60
N ALA A 415 12.11 -16.80 -7.27
CA ALA A 415 12.48 -15.54 -7.91
C ALA A 415 11.72 -15.34 -9.23
N PHE A 416 11.33 -16.44 -9.88
CA PHE A 416 10.48 -16.48 -11.06
C PHE A 416 9.26 -17.37 -10.82
N ALA A 417 8.17 -17.05 -11.51
CA ALA A 417 6.96 -17.86 -11.57
C ALA A 417 6.39 -17.89 -12.99
N CYS A 418 5.60 -18.92 -13.28
CA CYS A 418 5.00 -19.13 -14.59
C CYS A 418 3.48 -19.04 -14.53
N ILE A 419 2.87 -18.50 -15.60
CA ILE A 419 1.42 -18.54 -15.80
C ILE A 419 1.06 -19.11 -17.17
N LYS A 420 -0.18 -19.60 -17.32
CA LYS A 420 -0.84 -19.73 -18.62
C LYS A 420 -1.39 -18.36 -19.03
N GLY A 421 -0.82 -17.74 -20.06
CA GLY A 421 -1.11 -16.36 -20.45
C GLY A 421 -2.57 -16.11 -20.82
N SER A 422 -3.20 -17.06 -21.52
CA SER A 422 -4.59 -16.99 -21.96
C SER A 422 -5.60 -16.94 -20.81
N THR A 423 -5.26 -17.51 -19.65
CA THR A 423 -6.18 -17.65 -18.51
C THR A 423 -5.64 -17.06 -17.21
N SER A 424 -4.43 -16.50 -17.24
CA SER A 424 -3.66 -16.05 -16.08
C SER A 424 -3.46 -17.13 -15.00
N GLU A 425 -3.48 -18.42 -15.35
CA GLU A 425 -3.31 -19.55 -14.39
C GLU A 425 -1.90 -19.59 -13.83
N LEU A 426 -1.70 -19.41 -12.53
CA LEU A 426 -0.40 -19.54 -11.88
C LEU A 426 -0.08 -21.03 -11.75
N LEU A 427 1.05 -21.43 -12.32
CA LEU A 427 1.54 -22.80 -12.25
C LEU A 427 2.23 -23.06 -10.92
N SER A 428 2.07 -24.27 -10.39
CA SER A 428 2.92 -24.76 -9.31
C SER A 428 4.38 -24.87 -9.78
N ALA A 429 5.32 -24.93 -8.83
CA ALA A 429 6.74 -25.06 -9.15
C ALA A 429 7.04 -26.31 -9.99
N ASP A 430 6.35 -27.42 -9.72
CA ASP A 430 6.53 -28.69 -10.44
C ASP A 430 5.95 -28.59 -11.86
N GLU A 431 4.74 -28.06 -12.03
CA GLU A 431 4.15 -27.84 -13.36
C GLU A 431 5.00 -26.88 -14.20
N ALA A 432 5.51 -25.80 -13.59
CA ALA A 432 6.40 -24.86 -14.26
C ALA A 432 7.72 -25.54 -14.69
N ALA A 433 8.30 -26.40 -13.83
CA ALA A 433 9.51 -27.15 -14.14
C ALA A 433 9.27 -28.16 -15.28
N GLU A 434 8.12 -28.82 -15.33
CA GLU A 434 7.73 -29.70 -16.43
C GLU A 434 7.58 -28.92 -17.75
N CYS A 435 6.91 -27.75 -17.72
CA CYS A 435 6.80 -26.86 -18.87
C CYS A 435 8.17 -26.44 -19.40
N ILE A 436 9.10 -26.07 -18.52
CA ILE A 436 10.48 -25.71 -18.88
C ILE A 436 11.23 -26.88 -19.50
N ALA A 437 11.14 -28.06 -18.90
CA ALA A 437 11.80 -29.26 -19.40
C ALA A 437 11.27 -29.64 -20.78
N LYS A 438 9.96 -29.53 -21.00
CA LYS A 438 9.31 -29.76 -22.29
C LYS A 438 9.75 -28.72 -23.34
N ALA A 439 9.69 -27.43 -23.00
CA ALA A 439 10.07 -26.34 -23.90
C ALA A 439 11.55 -26.42 -24.31
N SER A 440 12.43 -26.78 -23.37
CA SER A 440 13.87 -26.95 -23.63
C SER A 440 14.20 -28.10 -24.60
N ARG A 441 13.25 -29.01 -24.83
CA ARG A 441 13.34 -30.10 -25.82
C ARG A 441 12.60 -29.78 -27.12
N GLY A 442 12.19 -28.54 -27.34
CA GLY A 442 11.45 -28.10 -28.53
C GLY A 442 9.95 -28.43 -28.49
N GLY A 443 9.40 -28.74 -27.31
CA GLY A 443 7.96 -28.92 -27.14
C GLY A 443 7.21 -27.59 -27.03
N ASP A 444 5.92 -27.60 -27.37
CA ASP A 444 5.04 -26.42 -27.34
C ASP A 444 4.95 -25.76 -25.94
N SER A 445 5.14 -24.45 -25.92
CA SER A 445 5.09 -23.53 -24.77
C SER A 445 4.41 -22.19 -25.10
N ASP A 446 3.64 -22.10 -26.18
CA ASP A 446 3.18 -20.82 -26.75
C ASP A 446 2.27 -20.02 -25.80
N ASP A 447 1.55 -20.70 -24.90
CA ASP A 447 0.69 -20.07 -23.90
C ASP A 447 1.35 -19.89 -22.52
N ILE A 448 2.64 -20.22 -22.36
CA ILE A 448 3.32 -20.09 -21.07
C ILE A 448 4.12 -18.79 -21.01
N GLU A 449 3.82 -17.97 -20.01
CA GLU A 449 4.55 -16.74 -19.71
C GLU A 449 5.27 -16.85 -18.36
N VAL A 450 6.45 -16.26 -18.28
CA VAL A 450 7.27 -16.19 -17.07
C VAL A 450 7.35 -14.74 -16.61
N PHE A 451 7.33 -14.51 -15.31
CA PHE A 451 7.56 -13.19 -14.73
C PHE A 451 8.47 -13.27 -13.51
N SER A 452 9.09 -12.13 -13.17
CA SER A 452 9.93 -12.00 -12.00
C SER A 452 9.12 -11.61 -10.76
N THR A 453 9.36 -12.29 -9.64
CA THR A 453 8.78 -11.94 -8.33
C THR A 453 9.64 -10.93 -7.57
N VAL A 454 10.93 -10.85 -7.92
CA VAL A 454 11.93 -9.91 -7.40
C VAL A 454 12.48 -9.02 -8.52
N ALA A 455 12.90 -7.80 -8.19
CA ALA A 455 13.57 -6.92 -9.13
C ALA A 455 15.07 -7.21 -9.16
N PHE A 456 15.69 -7.26 -10.33
CA PHE A 456 17.16 -7.31 -10.46
C PHE A 456 17.69 -5.96 -10.92
N TRP A 457 18.36 -5.25 -10.02
CA TRP A 457 18.89 -3.92 -10.26
C TRP A 457 20.33 -3.97 -10.75
N PRO A 458 20.64 -3.40 -11.93
CA PRO A 458 22.02 -3.15 -12.29
C PRO A 458 22.53 -1.94 -11.50
N LEU A 459 23.66 -2.11 -10.82
CA LEU A 459 24.28 -1.11 -9.97
C LEU A 459 25.76 -0.94 -10.33
N GLU A 460 26.20 0.33 -10.38
CA GLU A 460 27.54 0.71 -10.80
C GLU A 460 27.94 0.03 -12.14
N GLU A 461 29.13 -0.58 -12.23
CA GLU A 461 29.61 -1.20 -13.46
C GLU A 461 28.91 -2.54 -13.75
N ASP A 462 28.95 -3.47 -12.79
CA ASP A 462 28.61 -4.87 -13.03
C ASP A 462 27.92 -5.59 -11.87
N LEU A 463 27.52 -4.86 -10.82
CA LEU A 463 26.77 -5.45 -9.71
C LEU A 463 25.31 -5.64 -10.11
N ILE A 464 24.75 -6.79 -9.71
CA ILE A 464 23.32 -7.08 -9.85
C ILE A 464 22.75 -7.30 -8.46
N ILE A 465 21.75 -6.50 -8.07
CA ILE A 465 21.13 -6.54 -6.74
C ILE A 465 19.69 -6.99 -6.88
N ALA A 466 19.35 -8.15 -6.33
CA ALA A 466 17.97 -8.58 -6.19
C ALA A 466 17.30 -7.88 -4.99
N THR A 467 16.09 -7.36 -5.19
CA THR A 467 15.23 -6.75 -4.15
C THR A 467 13.78 -7.16 -4.39
N ASP A 468 12.87 -6.93 -3.44
CA ASP A 468 11.45 -6.93 -3.82
C ASP A 468 11.15 -5.74 -4.74
N PHE A 469 10.04 -5.80 -5.47
CA PHE A 469 9.50 -4.64 -6.16
C PHE A 469 8.88 -3.66 -5.17
N GLY A 470 8.93 -2.35 -5.45
CA GLY A 470 8.42 -1.32 -4.54
C GLY A 470 6.90 -1.32 -4.31
N ASP A 471 6.14 -2.11 -5.07
CA ASP A 471 4.70 -2.32 -4.88
C ASP A 471 4.36 -3.70 -4.28
N THR A 472 5.38 -4.42 -3.77
CA THR A 472 5.20 -5.70 -3.08
C THR A 472 4.39 -5.48 -1.80
N GLN A 473 3.23 -6.12 -1.72
CA GLN A 473 2.26 -5.90 -0.65
C GLN A 473 2.70 -6.60 0.64
N HIS A 474 2.94 -5.81 1.68
CA HIS A 474 3.18 -6.27 3.04
C HIS A 474 1.86 -6.46 3.80
N ALA A 475 1.83 -7.42 4.73
CA ALA A 475 0.81 -7.52 5.75
C ALA A 475 1.44 -8.05 7.05
N GLU A 476 1.10 -7.41 8.16
CA GLU A 476 1.62 -7.77 9.48
C GLU A 476 1.38 -9.26 9.78
N GLY A 477 2.41 -9.94 10.32
CA GLY A 477 2.36 -11.36 10.64
C GLY A 477 2.46 -12.33 9.45
N GLN A 478 2.70 -11.85 8.23
CA GLN A 478 2.97 -12.70 7.06
C GLN A 478 4.46 -12.76 6.71
N PHE A 479 5.03 -11.67 6.21
CA PHE A 479 6.46 -11.53 5.92
C PHE A 479 6.86 -10.06 5.80
N GLU A 480 8.15 -9.77 5.99
CA GLU A 480 8.73 -8.44 5.78
C GLU A 480 9.40 -8.35 4.39
N PRO A 481 8.94 -7.46 3.50
CA PRO A 481 9.60 -7.26 2.22
C PRO A 481 11.00 -6.63 2.40
N VAL A 482 11.85 -6.82 1.40
CA VAL A 482 13.22 -6.30 1.34
C VAL A 482 13.22 -5.06 0.45
N MET A 483 13.69 -3.95 1.01
CA MET A 483 13.68 -2.63 0.37
C MET A 483 14.29 -2.66 -1.04
N TYR A 484 13.58 -2.04 -1.98
CA TYR A 484 14.06 -1.78 -3.32
C TYR A 484 15.12 -0.66 -3.32
N LEU A 485 15.87 -0.50 -4.41
CA LEU A 485 16.84 0.60 -4.48
C LEU A 485 16.12 1.93 -4.77
N SER A 486 16.44 2.93 -3.96
CA SER A 486 15.88 4.29 -4.01
C SER A 486 17.00 5.36 -3.92
N PRO A 487 16.70 6.67 -4.07
CA PRO A 487 17.73 7.71 -4.13
C PRO A 487 18.73 7.72 -2.94
N ASP A 488 18.24 7.47 -1.73
CA ASP A 488 19.02 7.23 -0.51
C ASP A 488 20.02 6.06 -0.64
N SER A 489 19.58 4.92 -1.19
CA SER A 489 20.44 3.76 -1.42
C SER A 489 21.60 4.11 -2.34
N TYR A 490 21.31 4.81 -3.45
CA TYR A 490 22.32 5.28 -4.40
C TYR A 490 23.22 6.33 -3.75
N ALA A 491 22.66 7.29 -3.00
CA ALA A 491 23.44 8.36 -2.39
C ALA A 491 24.53 7.82 -1.46
N LEU A 492 24.21 6.80 -0.66
CA LEU A 492 25.20 6.14 0.20
C LEU A 492 26.28 5.41 -0.61
N VAL A 493 25.90 4.68 -1.68
CA VAL A 493 26.87 4.04 -2.58
C VAL A 493 27.81 5.07 -3.21
N GLN A 494 27.29 6.22 -3.63
CA GLN A 494 28.10 7.30 -4.22
C GLN A 494 29.06 7.93 -3.21
N ALA A 495 28.60 8.11 -1.97
CA ALA A 495 29.36 8.73 -0.89
C ALA A 495 30.30 7.76 -0.15
N ALA A 496 30.16 6.46 -0.38
CA ALA A 496 30.99 5.44 0.23
C ALA A 496 32.47 5.66 -0.12
N PRO A 497 33.40 5.33 0.81
CA PRO A 497 34.83 5.38 0.54
C PRO A 497 35.20 4.69 -0.78
N ARG A 498 36.17 5.23 -1.54
CA ARG A 498 36.72 4.59 -2.76
C ARG A 498 38.21 4.27 -2.65
N GLU A 499 38.82 4.51 -1.49
CA GLU A 499 40.22 4.19 -1.25
C GLU A 499 40.35 2.74 -0.76
N PRO A 500 41.29 1.96 -1.32
CA PRO A 500 41.46 0.56 -0.93
C PRO A 500 42.01 0.42 0.50
N ARG A 501 41.56 -0.65 1.20
CA ARG A 501 42.05 -1.23 2.48
C ARG A 501 41.15 -1.04 3.70
N ALA A 502 39.86 -1.33 3.59
CA ALA A 502 39.09 -1.76 4.76
C ALA A 502 39.27 -3.27 4.95
N GLU A 503 39.81 -3.71 6.07
CA GLU A 503 39.88 -5.14 6.41
C GLU A 503 38.46 -5.68 6.66
N GLY A 504 37.64 -4.91 7.39
CA GLY A 504 36.25 -5.25 7.67
C GLY A 504 35.31 -4.05 7.54
N VAL A 505 34.17 -4.28 6.91
CA VAL A 505 33.05 -3.34 6.84
C VAL A 505 31.81 -3.92 7.52
N LEU A 506 31.04 -3.08 8.21
CA LEU A 506 29.73 -3.42 8.74
C LEU A 506 28.64 -2.68 7.95
N ASP A 507 27.69 -3.41 7.37
CA ASP A 507 26.48 -2.88 6.74
C ASP A 507 25.29 -3.08 7.69
N VAL A 508 24.76 -2.00 8.27
CA VAL A 508 23.72 -2.01 9.29
C VAL A 508 22.36 -1.64 8.70
N CYS A 509 21.34 -2.44 8.99
CA CYS A 509 20.06 -2.44 8.28
C CYS A 509 20.29 -2.80 6.82
N CYS A 510 21.01 -3.89 6.58
CA CYS A 510 21.61 -4.15 5.27
C CYS A 510 20.60 -4.37 4.15
N GLY A 511 19.37 -4.80 4.43
CA GLY A 511 18.34 -5.03 3.41
C GLY A 511 18.82 -6.03 2.36
N SER A 512 18.99 -5.57 1.12
CA SER A 512 19.53 -6.37 0.01
C SER A 512 21.05 -6.57 0.04
N GLY A 513 21.74 -5.95 1.00
CA GLY A 513 23.20 -5.95 1.13
C GLY A 513 23.90 -4.97 0.21
N VAL A 514 23.17 -4.04 -0.40
CA VAL A 514 23.68 -3.18 -1.48
C VAL A 514 24.91 -2.36 -1.07
N GLN A 515 24.97 -1.88 0.17
CA GLN A 515 26.08 -1.05 0.65
C GLN A 515 27.32 -1.90 0.88
N GLY A 516 27.20 -3.02 1.58
CA GLY A 516 28.31 -3.96 1.79
C GLY A 516 28.81 -4.61 0.50
N LEU A 517 27.93 -4.88 -0.48
CA LEU A 517 28.33 -5.38 -1.81
C LEU A 517 29.12 -4.35 -2.61
N ALA A 518 28.70 -3.09 -2.59
CA ALA A 518 29.49 -2.00 -3.16
C ALA A 518 30.85 -1.90 -2.46
N ALA A 519 30.89 -2.04 -1.12
CA ALA A 519 32.14 -2.04 -0.39
C ALA A 519 33.08 -3.18 -0.80
N LEU A 520 32.59 -4.42 -0.88
CA LEU A 520 33.35 -5.61 -1.30
C LEU A 520 33.91 -5.49 -2.72
N ARG A 521 33.19 -4.76 -3.60
CA ARG A 521 33.60 -4.50 -4.98
C ARG A 521 34.75 -3.49 -5.08
N TYR A 522 34.80 -2.51 -4.20
CA TYR A 522 35.68 -1.35 -4.35
C TYR A 522 36.81 -1.25 -3.32
N TYR A 523 36.59 -1.60 -2.05
CA TYR A 523 37.55 -1.25 -0.98
C TYR A 523 37.62 -2.18 0.24
N ALA A 524 36.62 -3.04 0.46
CA ALA A 524 36.58 -3.94 1.61
C ALA A 524 37.15 -5.32 1.28
N GLN A 525 37.79 -5.98 2.24
CA GLN A 525 38.18 -7.40 2.16
C GLN A 525 37.08 -8.34 2.66
N HIS A 526 36.40 -7.98 3.75
CA HIS A 526 35.27 -8.72 4.33
C HIS A 526 34.11 -7.77 4.66
N ALA A 527 32.87 -8.27 4.57
CA ALA A 527 31.69 -7.52 4.98
C ALA A 527 30.83 -8.31 5.97
N THR A 528 30.49 -7.68 7.09
CA THR A 528 29.48 -8.15 8.02
C THR A 528 28.18 -7.42 7.74
N PHE A 529 27.10 -8.16 7.58
CA PHE A 529 25.76 -7.63 7.31
C PHE A 529 24.88 -7.87 8.53
N LEU A 530 24.26 -6.81 9.03
CA LEU A 530 23.35 -6.83 10.18
C LEU A 530 21.95 -6.40 9.72
N ASP A 531 20.97 -7.25 9.96
CA ASP A 531 19.55 -6.91 9.76
C ASP A 531 18.67 -7.61 10.80
N VAL A 532 17.55 -6.99 11.13
CA VAL A 532 16.51 -7.59 11.99
C VAL A 532 15.55 -8.45 11.17
N ASN A 533 15.44 -8.21 9.86
CA ASN A 533 14.63 -9.00 8.96
C ASN A 533 15.43 -10.23 8.47
N PRO A 534 15.11 -11.46 8.88
CA PRO A 534 15.83 -12.66 8.41
C PRO A 534 15.75 -12.83 6.89
N ARG A 535 14.68 -12.36 6.23
CA ARG A 535 14.54 -12.39 4.77
C ARG A 535 15.50 -11.42 4.07
N ALA A 536 15.81 -10.28 4.68
CA ALA A 536 16.85 -9.38 4.19
C ALA A 536 18.22 -10.07 4.16
N LEU A 537 18.55 -10.84 5.20
CA LEU A 537 19.78 -11.64 5.22
C LEU A 537 19.81 -12.72 4.14
N GLN A 538 18.67 -13.34 3.80
CA GLN A 538 18.58 -14.29 2.68
C GLN A 538 18.83 -13.59 1.33
N PHE A 539 18.23 -12.41 1.12
CA PHE A 539 18.48 -11.61 -0.09
C PHE A 539 19.93 -11.15 -0.18
N THR A 540 20.51 -10.70 0.93
CA THR A 540 21.92 -10.34 1.04
C THR A 540 22.80 -11.53 0.68
N LEU A 541 22.56 -12.72 1.27
CA LEU A 541 23.31 -13.92 0.95
C LEU A 541 23.22 -14.27 -0.54
N PHE A 542 22.01 -14.28 -1.10
CA PHE A 542 21.81 -14.50 -2.52
C PHE A 542 22.57 -13.50 -3.39
N ASN A 543 22.49 -12.20 -3.07
CA ASN A 543 23.19 -11.16 -3.80
C ASN A 543 24.71 -11.30 -3.69
N THR A 544 25.25 -11.73 -2.54
CA THR A 544 26.69 -12.00 -2.40
C THR A 544 27.13 -13.16 -3.28
N HIS A 545 26.36 -14.24 -3.36
CA HIS A 545 26.67 -15.35 -4.27
C HIS A 545 26.49 -14.98 -5.74
N LEU A 546 25.44 -14.22 -6.08
CA LEU A 546 25.20 -13.72 -7.44
C LEU A 546 26.36 -12.87 -7.95
N ASN A 547 26.96 -12.08 -7.07
CA ASN A 547 28.09 -11.21 -7.41
C ASN A 547 29.47 -11.87 -7.15
N GLY A 548 29.51 -13.12 -6.70
CA GLY A 548 30.77 -13.86 -6.49
C GLY A 548 31.55 -13.48 -5.23
N PHE A 549 30.88 -12.92 -4.23
CA PHE A 549 31.47 -12.52 -2.95
C PHE A 549 31.08 -13.42 -1.77
N GLY A 550 30.28 -14.47 -1.97
CA GLY A 550 29.73 -15.28 -0.88
C GLY A 550 30.75 -15.90 0.09
N ASP A 551 32.03 -15.98 -0.27
CA ASP A 551 33.09 -16.50 0.60
C ASP A 551 33.75 -15.42 1.49
N ARG A 552 33.26 -14.16 1.44
CA ARG A 552 33.85 -12.97 2.09
C ARG A 552 32.86 -12.22 2.99
N VAL A 553 31.89 -12.93 3.54
CA VAL A 553 30.75 -12.32 4.24
C VAL A 553 30.41 -12.99 5.57
N THR A 554 29.90 -12.21 6.50
CA THR A 554 29.26 -12.67 7.74
C THR A 554 27.86 -12.10 7.82
N LEU A 555 26.86 -12.90 8.22
CA LEU A 555 25.49 -12.44 8.42
C LEU A 555 25.14 -12.49 9.90
N ILE A 556 24.52 -11.44 10.42
CA ILE A 556 24.05 -11.33 11.80
C ILE A 556 22.59 -10.93 11.78
N GLU A 557 21.74 -11.79 12.32
CA GLU A 557 20.35 -11.45 12.61
C GLU A 557 20.26 -10.79 13.98
N GLY A 558 19.74 -9.55 14.02
CA GLY A 558 19.57 -8.83 15.26
C GLY A 558 19.17 -7.37 15.08
N SER A 559 18.63 -6.78 16.14
CA SER A 559 18.21 -5.38 16.15
C SER A 559 19.32 -4.49 16.71
N ILE A 560 19.73 -3.47 15.94
CA ILE A 560 20.63 -2.44 16.46
C ILE A 560 19.94 -1.58 17.54
N CYS A 561 18.61 -1.63 17.67
CA CYS A 561 17.85 -0.88 18.66
C CYS A 561 17.75 -1.57 20.03
N ASP A 562 18.20 -2.83 20.16
CA ASP A 562 18.18 -3.55 21.43
C ASP A 562 19.03 -2.85 22.51
N SER A 563 18.94 -3.24 23.79
CA SER A 563 19.75 -2.59 24.84
C SER A 563 21.26 -2.87 24.68
N GLY A 564 21.61 -4.10 24.28
CA GLY A 564 22.98 -4.55 24.02
C GLY A 564 23.40 -4.43 22.54
N LEU A 565 24.67 -4.67 22.26
CA LEU A 565 25.10 -4.94 20.88
C LEU A 565 24.54 -6.30 20.43
N PRO A 566 24.14 -6.46 19.16
CA PRO A 566 23.81 -7.77 18.61
C PRO A 566 24.95 -8.77 18.79
N LYS A 567 24.60 -10.02 19.06
CA LYS A 567 25.56 -11.10 19.28
C LYS A 567 26.48 -11.26 18.05
N GLY A 568 27.78 -11.25 18.27
CA GLY A 568 28.80 -11.34 17.22
C GLY A 568 29.46 -9.99 16.90
N LEU A 569 28.97 -8.89 17.45
CA LEU A 569 29.57 -7.55 17.28
C LEU A 569 30.35 -7.06 18.50
N GLU A 570 30.23 -7.71 19.66
CA GLU A 570 30.74 -7.18 20.94
C GLU A 570 32.26 -7.00 21.00
N GLU A 571 33.01 -7.78 20.23
CA GLU A 571 34.48 -7.76 20.16
C GLU A 571 35.02 -7.33 18.78
N GLN A 572 34.14 -6.90 17.88
CA GLN A 572 34.51 -6.52 16.51
C GLN A 572 34.84 -5.04 16.41
N VAL A 573 35.74 -4.71 15.48
CA VAL A 573 36.01 -3.33 15.04
C VAL A 573 36.01 -3.29 13.51
N PHE A 574 35.54 -2.18 12.96
CA PHE A 574 35.35 -2.02 11.52
C PHE A 574 35.99 -0.72 11.02
N ASP A 575 36.57 -0.78 9.83
CA ASP A 575 37.16 0.38 9.16
C ASP A 575 36.10 1.22 8.46
N ALA A 576 34.97 0.60 8.08
CA ALA A 576 33.80 1.34 7.66
C ALA A 576 32.51 0.74 8.25
N ILE A 577 31.60 1.61 8.66
CA ILE A 577 30.23 1.26 9.01
C ILE A 577 29.31 2.03 8.06
N LEU A 578 28.45 1.31 7.36
CA LEU A 578 27.49 1.87 6.40
C LEU A 578 26.09 1.63 6.94
N THR A 579 25.20 2.62 6.80
CA THR A 579 23.80 2.41 7.14
C THR A 579 22.86 3.25 6.28
N ASN A 580 21.84 2.59 5.74
CA ASN A 580 20.61 3.23 5.30
C ASN A 580 19.48 2.75 6.25
N PRO A 581 19.35 3.36 7.44
CA PRO A 581 18.38 2.93 8.43
C PRO A 581 16.96 3.39 8.03
N PRO A 582 15.92 2.69 8.52
CA PRO A 582 14.54 3.20 8.46
C PRO A 582 14.43 4.59 9.08
N PHE A 583 13.80 5.54 8.37
CA PHE A 583 13.73 6.95 8.78
C PHE A 583 12.35 7.60 8.63
N VAL A 584 11.32 6.88 8.15
CA VAL A 584 9.99 7.47 7.96
C VAL A 584 9.34 7.66 9.34
N PRO A 585 9.00 8.90 9.75
CA PRO A 585 8.28 9.14 10.99
C PRO A 585 6.85 8.60 10.88
N ASN A 586 6.40 7.83 11.87
CA ASN A 586 5.02 7.35 11.95
C ASN A 586 4.49 7.42 13.38
N PRO A 587 4.25 8.63 13.91
CA PRO A 587 3.73 8.80 15.28
C PRO A 587 2.38 8.11 15.44
N ASP A 588 2.23 7.39 16.56
CA ASP A 588 1.04 6.58 16.89
C ASP A 588 0.68 5.49 15.86
N ASN A 589 1.61 5.17 14.95
CA ASN A 589 1.36 4.37 13.74
C ASN A 589 0.15 4.91 12.95
N ALA A 590 0.04 6.23 12.81
CA ALA A 590 -1.10 6.87 12.17
C ALA A 590 -1.20 6.53 10.68
N ALA A 591 -0.08 6.43 9.95
CA ALA A 591 -0.08 5.95 8.57
C ALA A 591 -0.16 4.42 8.57
N SER A 592 -1.37 3.87 8.44
CA SER A 592 -1.63 2.42 8.50
C SER A 592 -1.08 1.63 7.31
N ALA A 593 -0.46 2.33 6.35
CA ALA A 593 0.23 1.76 5.21
C ALA A 593 1.72 2.11 5.13
N ALA A 594 2.27 2.83 6.10
CA ALA A 594 3.71 2.92 6.31
C ALA A 594 4.19 1.56 6.86
N GLY A 595 4.17 0.57 5.98
CA GLY A 595 3.99 -0.84 6.33
C GLY A 595 5.28 -1.58 6.64
N PRO A 596 6.25 -1.66 5.72
CA PRO A 596 7.40 -2.53 5.92
C PRO A 596 8.38 -2.04 7.00
N LEU A 597 9.00 -2.99 7.68
CA LEU A 597 10.03 -2.73 8.71
C LEU A 597 11.18 -1.84 8.22
N TYR A 598 11.52 -1.89 6.92
CA TYR A 598 12.57 -1.06 6.33
C TYR A 598 12.25 0.44 6.30
N SER A 599 11.01 0.84 6.57
CA SER A 599 10.58 2.25 6.53
C SER A 599 10.45 2.90 7.92
N GLY A 600 10.04 2.14 8.94
CA GLY A 600 9.65 2.68 10.24
C GLY A 600 10.80 3.26 11.07
N GLY A 601 10.92 4.59 11.10
CA GLY A 601 11.93 5.32 11.89
C GLY A 601 11.45 5.72 13.29
N GLY A 602 10.31 5.21 13.76
CA GLY A 602 9.70 5.61 15.04
C GLY A 602 8.83 6.86 14.91
N ALA A 603 8.54 7.54 16.03
CA ALA A 603 7.60 8.66 16.05
C ALA A 603 8.09 9.91 15.30
N ASP A 604 9.41 10.14 15.30
CA ASP A 604 10.05 11.30 14.68
C ASP A 604 11.00 10.93 13.51
N GLY A 605 11.21 9.64 13.28
CA GLY A 605 12.07 9.14 12.20
C GLY A 605 13.52 8.87 12.63
N GLU A 606 13.92 9.18 13.87
CA GLU A 606 15.33 9.10 14.30
C GLU A 606 15.67 7.86 15.14
N LEU A 607 14.69 7.03 15.52
CA LEU A 607 14.89 5.91 16.46
C LEU A 607 16.05 4.99 16.07
N VAL A 608 16.08 4.56 14.80
CA VAL A 608 17.09 3.61 14.32
C VAL A 608 18.42 4.32 14.07
N LEU A 609 18.39 5.52 13.49
CA LEU A 609 19.59 6.34 13.24
C LEU A 609 20.34 6.63 14.56
N GLU A 610 19.63 7.05 15.60
CA GLU A 610 20.19 7.29 16.93
C GLU A 610 20.88 6.04 17.49
N ALA A 611 20.23 4.88 17.38
CA ALA A 611 20.78 3.61 17.84
C ALA A 611 22.06 3.22 17.08
N VAL A 612 22.07 3.40 15.75
CA VAL A 612 23.26 3.15 14.93
C VAL A 612 24.40 4.09 15.30
N VAL A 613 24.15 5.39 15.47
CA VAL A 613 25.20 6.35 15.86
C VAL A 613 25.76 6.00 17.24
N LYS A 614 24.89 5.78 18.25
CA LYS A 614 25.31 5.44 19.63
C LYS A 614 26.21 4.21 19.70
N LYS A 615 25.88 3.18 18.92
CA LYS A 615 26.58 1.88 18.98
C LYS A 615 27.73 1.79 17.97
N GLY A 616 27.52 2.30 16.77
CA GLY A 616 28.48 2.23 15.66
C GLY A 616 29.80 2.92 15.99
N VAL A 617 29.79 4.06 16.68
CA VAL A 617 31.04 4.75 17.08
C VAL A 617 31.95 3.90 17.99
N ARG A 618 31.38 2.95 18.74
CA ARG A 618 32.14 2.01 19.60
C ARG A 618 32.76 0.86 18.81
N LEU A 619 32.27 0.63 17.60
CA LEU A 619 32.70 -0.43 16.69
C LEU A 619 33.66 0.10 15.62
N LEU A 620 34.01 1.39 15.62
CA LEU A 620 34.96 1.95 14.67
C LEU A 620 36.40 1.63 15.06
N SER A 621 37.22 1.28 14.07
CA SER A 621 38.67 1.29 14.21
C SER A 621 39.19 2.72 14.40
N ALA A 622 40.47 2.88 14.78
CA ALA A 622 41.06 4.20 15.04
C ALA A 622 41.08 5.14 13.81
N SER A 623 41.03 4.57 12.60
CA SER A 623 40.90 5.30 11.32
C SER A 623 39.54 5.04 10.66
N GLY A 624 38.60 4.44 11.39
CA GLY A 624 37.33 4.01 10.86
C GLY A 624 36.37 5.16 10.61
N ARG A 625 35.45 4.94 9.66
CA ARG A 625 34.39 5.90 9.29
C ARG A 625 33.01 5.25 9.37
N LEU A 626 32.05 5.94 9.97
CA LEU A 626 30.62 5.65 9.86
C LEU A 626 29.98 6.60 8.83
N SER A 627 29.33 6.06 7.81
CA SER A 627 28.53 6.81 6.83
C SER A 627 27.06 6.40 6.95
N ALA A 628 26.18 7.38 7.14
CA ALA A 628 24.74 7.15 7.26
C ALA A 628 23.99 8.07 6.30
N VAL A 629 22.92 7.57 5.68
CA VAL A 629 21.91 8.41 5.00
C VAL A 629 20.61 8.34 5.78
N ALA A 630 19.81 9.40 5.79
CA ALA A 630 18.44 9.37 6.30
C ALA A 630 17.70 10.62 5.83
N GLU A 631 16.37 10.61 5.83
CA GLU A 631 15.62 11.85 5.96
C GLU A 631 15.47 12.20 7.45
N VAL A 632 15.91 13.38 7.85
CA VAL A 632 16.01 13.77 9.26
C VAL A 632 15.06 14.91 9.59
N PRO A 633 14.40 14.90 10.77
CA PRO A 633 13.55 15.98 11.21
C PRO A 633 14.37 17.20 11.64
N ASN A 634 13.90 18.41 11.35
CA ASN A 634 14.47 19.66 11.88
C ASN A 634 16.01 19.71 11.78
N ALA A 635 16.53 19.61 10.55
CA ALA A 635 17.95 19.39 10.26
C ALA A 635 18.91 20.41 10.91
N GLU A 636 18.44 21.63 11.21
CA GLU A 636 19.20 22.65 11.92
C GLU A 636 19.66 22.24 13.32
N GLY A 637 18.96 21.29 13.95
CA GLY A 637 19.29 20.75 15.27
C GLY A 637 20.10 19.45 15.24
N LEU A 638 20.35 18.88 14.06
CA LEU A 638 20.94 17.53 13.95
C LEU A 638 22.36 17.46 14.49
N ALA A 639 23.18 18.50 14.31
CA ALA A 639 24.55 18.52 14.85
C ALA A 639 24.56 18.35 16.38
N THR A 640 23.68 19.05 17.09
CA THR A 640 23.54 18.94 18.54
C THR A 640 23.04 17.56 18.96
N ARG A 641 22.03 17.02 18.27
CA ARG A 641 21.49 15.68 18.57
C ARG A 641 22.54 14.59 18.35
N LEU A 642 23.23 14.63 17.21
CA LEU A 642 24.28 13.68 16.85
C LEU A 642 25.42 13.69 17.88
N ALA A 643 25.91 14.87 18.29
CA ALA A 643 26.93 14.96 19.32
C ALA A 643 26.47 14.32 20.65
N GLY A 644 25.22 14.57 21.07
CA GLY A 644 24.64 13.94 22.26
C GLY A 644 24.47 12.41 22.14
N TRP A 645 24.17 11.90 20.95
CA TRP A 645 24.14 10.46 20.68
C TRP A 645 25.52 9.82 20.81
N VAL A 646 26.56 10.45 20.24
CA VAL A 646 27.95 9.97 20.37
C VAL A 646 28.40 9.99 21.84
N ASP A 647 28.11 11.06 22.58
CA ASP A 647 28.44 11.17 24.01
C ASP A 647 27.80 10.06 24.85
N SER A 648 26.53 9.75 24.58
CA SER A 648 25.80 8.69 25.26
C SER A 648 26.41 7.31 24.95
N GLY A 649 26.88 7.10 23.73
CA GLY A 649 27.52 5.86 23.28
C GLY A 649 28.95 5.67 23.80
N GLY A 650 29.69 6.75 24.05
CA GLY A 650 31.11 6.76 24.42
C GLY A 650 31.45 6.34 25.87
N SER A 651 30.45 6.04 26.71
CA SER A 651 30.62 5.77 28.15
C SER A 651 31.25 4.40 28.52
N GLY A 652 31.73 3.62 27.54
CA GLY A 652 32.46 2.37 27.74
C GLY A 652 33.99 2.54 27.85
N LYS A 653 34.77 1.44 27.93
CA LYS A 653 36.25 1.40 28.07
C LYS A 653 37.06 2.21 27.01
N GLN A 654 36.39 2.81 26.01
CA GLN A 654 36.93 3.75 25.02
C GLN A 654 36.66 5.24 25.34
N SER A 655 36.36 5.60 26.61
CA SER A 655 36.11 6.96 27.13
C SER A 655 37.16 8.06 26.78
N ALA A 656 38.21 7.75 26.01
CA ALA A 656 39.22 8.69 25.54
C ALA A 656 39.10 9.06 24.04
N ALA A 657 38.25 8.37 23.26
CA ALA A 657 38.09 8.66 21.83
C ALA A 657 37.33 9.97 21.60
N TYR A 658 37.80 10.76 20.64
CA TYR A 658 37.14 11.97 20.16
C TYR A 658 36.72 11.77 18.72
N PHE A 659 35.57 12.32 18.34
CA PHE A 659 34.98 12.13 17.02
C PHE A 659 34.75 13.46 16.33
N LYS A 660 34.86 13.44 15.00
CA LYS A 660 34.40 14.53 14.13
C LYS A 660 33.27 14.01 13.26
N ALA A 661 32.20 14.78 13.16
CA ALA A 661 31.06 14.48 12.31
C ALA A 661 30.81 15.60 11.31
N PHE A 662 30.61 15.25 10.05
CA PHE A 662 30.17 16.17 8.99
C PHE A 662 28.78 15.77 8.55
N ILE A 663 27.87 16.74 8.54
CA ILE A 663 26.46 16.53 8.26
C ILE A 663 26.09 17.35 7.02
N PHE A 664 25.84 16.66 5.92
CA PHE A 664 25.38 17.23 4.67
C PHE A 664 23.86 17.13 4.63
N VAL A 665 23.17 18.22 4.29
CA VAL A 665 21.70 18.26 4.31
C VAL A 665 21.11 18.83 3.03
N GLY A 666 19.99 18.25 2.63
CA GLY A 666 19.14 18.69 1.55
C GLY A 666 18.30 19.91 1.90
N THR A 667 17.57 20.41 0.91
CA THR A 667 16.53 21.43 1.15
C THR A 667 15.44 20.84 2.06
N PRO A 668 15.07 21.53 3.15
CA PRO A 668 14.00 21.07 4.03
C PRO A 668 12.65 21.07 3.31
N ILE A 669 11.93 19.96 3.44
CA ILE A 669 10.54 19.79 3.04
C ILE A 669 9.68 20.01 4.29
N PRO A 670 8.68 20.91 4.27
CA PRO A 670 7.77 21.07 5.40
C PRO A 670 7.03 19.77 5.74
N ALA A 671 6.84 19.49 7.02
CA ALA A 671 6.21 18.24 7.50
C ALA A 671 4.84 17.98 6.85
N GLU A 672 4.06 19.03 6.57
CA GLU A 672 2.76 18.94 5.91
C GLU A 672 2.81 18.46 4.45
N GLN A 673 3.97 18.59 3.80
CA GLN A 673 4.20 18.12 2.43
C GLN A 673 4.78 16.71 2.41
N TYR A 674 5.42 16.28 3.50
CA TYR A 674 6.04 14.98 3.64
C TYR A 674 5.06 13.81 3.57
N TRP A 675 3.80 14.01 4.00
CA TRP A 675 2.72 13.02 3.91
C TRP A 675 2.58 12.38 2.52
N LYS A 676 2.82 13.13 1.44
CA LYS A 676 2.70 12.60 0.07
C LYS A 676 3.67 11.44 -0.18
N ALA A 677 4.87 11.51 0.40
CA ALA A 677 5.85 10.44 0.32
C ALA A 677 5.50 9.25 1.25
N ALA A 678 4.82 9.50 2.37
CA ALA A 678 4.56 8.51 3.40
C ALA A 678 3.21 7.75 3.24
N ALA A 679 2.19 8.33 2.61
CA ALA A 679 0.82 7.80 2.69
C ALA A 679 -0.14 8.32 1.58
N GLU A 680 0.30 8.35 0.33
CA GLU A 680 -0.55 8.61 -0.83
C GLU A 680 -1.77 7.64 -0.86
N GLU A 681 -2.92 8.09 -1.35
CA GLU A 681 -4.18 7.30 -1.48
C GLU A 681 -4.90 6.88 -0.18
N ARG A 682 -4.62 7.52 0.96
CA ARG A 682 -5.26 7.21 2.25
C ARG A 682 -6.39 8.18 2.63
N SER A 683 -7.16 7.81 3.66
CA SER A 683 -8.32 8.60 4.09
C SER A 683 -7.90 9.98 4.60
N ALA A 684 -8.82 10.95 4.53
CA ALA A 684 -8.56 12.29 5.06
C ALA A 684 -8.30 12.25 6.58
N LEU A 685 -8.95 11.32 7.29
CA LEU A 685 -8.69 11.03 8.71
C LEU A 685 -7.24 10.64 8.96
N GLU A 686 -6.72 9.67 8.21
CA GLU A 686 -5.34 9.18 8.35
C GLU A 686 -4.33 10.29 8.14
N ARG A 687 -4.53 11.08 7.09
CA ARG A 687 -3.71 12.26 6.80
C ARG A 687 -3.70 13.23 7.96
N ARG A 688 -4.87 13.57 8.50
CA ARG A 688 -4.97 14.52 9.61
C ARG A 688 -4.24 13.99 10.85
N GLN A 689 -4.49 12.74 11.23
CA GLN A 689 -3.89 12.15 12.44
C GLN A 689 -2.38 12.04 12.33
N TYR A 690 -1.87 11.68 11.15
CA TYR A 690 -0.44 11.66 10.90
C TYR A 690 0.18 13.05 11.04
N LEU A 691 -0.42 14.08 10.43
CA LEU A 691 0.09 15.45 10.53
C LEU A 691 0.02 16.01 11.95
N ASP A 692 -1.04 15.69 12.71
CA ASP A 692 -1.14 16.05 14.12
C ASP A 692 -0.11 15.30 14.97
N GLY A 693 0.13 14.03 14.67
CA GLY A 693 1.19 13.24 15.28
C GLY A 693 2.58 13.84 15.04
N LEU A 694 2.90 14.26 13.80
CA LEU A 694 4.18 14.91 13.50
C LEU A 694 4.36 16.20 14.29
N ARG A 695 3.29 17.02 14.42
CA ARG A 695 3.31 18.23 15.25
C ARG A 695 3.55 17.91 16.72
N ARG A 696 2.91 16.86 17.27
CA ARG A 696 3.13 16.40 18.65
C ARG A 696 4.55 15.90 18.87
N ALA A 697 5.13 15.22 17.87
CA ALA A 697 6.53 14.78 17.87
C ALA A 697 7.53 15.92 17.64
N GLY A 698 7.07 17.15 17.38
CA GLY A 698 7.93 18.31 17.14
C GLY A 698 8.58 18.35 15.76
N VAL A 699 8.14 17.52 14.82
CA VAL A 699 8.66 17.46 13.45
C VAL A 699 8.05 18.61 12.63
N ARG A 700 8.88 19.61 12.25
CA ARG A 700 8.44 20.77 11.46
C ARG A 700 8.85 20.65 9.98
N SER A 701 9.98 20.02 9.73
CA SER A 701 10.50 19.74 8.39
C SER A 701 11.27 18.43 8.39
N MET A 702 11.38 17.82 7.20
CA MET A 702 12.25 16.69 6.92
C MET A 702 13.28 17.11 5.86
N SER A 703 14.52 16.65 5.98
CA SER A 703 15.57 16.92 5.00
C SER A 703 16.31 15.64 4.66
N GLU A 704 16.65 15.42 3.39
CA GLU A 704 17.71 14.48 3.02
C GLU A 704 18.96 14.79 3.85
N ALA A 705 19.62 13.77 4.39
CA ALA A 705 20.87 13.93 5.10
C ALA A 705 21.86 12.84 4.74
N LEU A 706 23.13 13.20 4.82
CA LEU A 706 24.23 12.28 4.80
C LEU A 706 25.22 12.68 5.88
N MET A 707 25.50 11.75 6.78
CA MET A 707 26.35 11.95 7.94
C MET A 707 27.61 11.12 7.77
N VAL A 708 28.74 11.72 8.10
CA VAL A 708 30.05 11.09 8.07
C VAL A 708 30.71 11.32 9.42
N ILE A 709 30.95 10.26 10.18
CA ILE A 709 31.52 10.30 11.53
C ILE A 709 32.83 9.51 11.51
N GLY A 710 33.91 10.10 12.03
CA GLY A 710 35.20 9.43 12.14
C GLY A 710 35.91 9.78 13.44
N ALA A 711 36.81 8.90 13.86
CA ALA A 711 37.70 9.20 14.98
C ALA A 711 38.64 10.36 14.61
N ALA A 712 38.92 11.23 15.58
CA ALA A 712 39.78 12.40 15.41
C ALA A 712 40.63 12.62 16.68
N PRO A 713 41.79 13.27 16.57
CA PRO A 713 42.55 13.71 17.74
C PRO A 713 41.71 14.69 18.58
N ARG A 714 41.69 14.49 19.90
CA ARG A 714 41.04 15.43 20.82
C ARG A 714 41.74 16.79 20.75
N PRO A 715 41.04 17.91 20.54
CA PRO A 715 41.64 19.23 20.57
C PRO A 715 42.28 19.52 21.92
N ALA A 716 43.49 20.08 21.92
CA ALA A 716 44.23 20.40 23.15
C ALA A 716 43.49 21.40 24.07
N GLU A 717 42.60 22.22 23.49
CA GLU A 717 41.83 23.25 24.19
C GLU A 717 40.44 22.76 24.65
N ALA A 718 40.08 21.49 24.40
CA ALA A 718 38.77 20.97 24.78
C ALA A 718 38.65 20.85 26.31
N ALA A 719 37.73 21.62 26.90
CA ALA A 719 37.47 21.61 28.34
C ALA A 719 37.09 20.22 28.88
N GLU A 720 37.38 19.98 30.16
CA GLU A 720 36.83 18.82 30.88
C GLU A 720 35.29 18.88 30.86
N GLY A 721 34.65 17.77 30.46
CA GLY A 721 33.20 17.68 30.30
C GLY A 721 32.63 18.18 28.95
N ALA A 722 33.48 18.66 28.03
CA ALA A 722 33.03 18.94 26.66
C ALA A 722 32.64 17.64 25.91
N SER A 723 31.69 17.77 24.97
CA SER A 723 31.27 16.66 24.10
C SER A 723 32.48 15.98 23.46
N CYS A 724 32.45 14.65 23.40
CA CYS A 724 33.45 13.85 22.70
C CYS A 724 33.26 13.87 21.17
N CYS A 725 32.30 14.66 20.65
CA CYS A 725 32.06 14.80 19.23
C CYS A 725 31.97 16.29 18.80
N ALA A 726 32.79 16.69 17.82
CA ALA A 726 32.56 17.92 17.06
C ALA A 726 31.72 17.61 15.81
N ALA A 727 30.42 17.92 15.88
CA ALA A 727 29.51 17.80 14.75
C ALA A 727 29.36 19.13 14.00
N GLU A 728 29.61 19.12 12.70
CA GLU A 728 29.52 20.28 11.81
C GLU A 728 28.38 20.09 10.79
N LEU A 729 27.39 20.97 10.85
CA LEU A 729 26.34 21.06 9.83
C LEU A 729 26.85 21.87 8.64
N ARG A 730 26.91 21.24 7.47
CA ARG A 730 27.34 21.87 6.21
C ARG A 730 26.21 22.68 5.58
N PRO A 731 26.53 23.66 4.72
CA PRO A 731 25.51 24.42 4.01
C PRO A 731 24.54 23.51 3.24
N GLN A 732 23.26 23.88 3.24
CA GLN A 732 22.21 23.15 2.54
C GLN A 732 22.51 23.01 1.04
N ARG A 733 22.17 21.85 0.47
CA ARG A 733 22.33 21.57 -0.96
C ARG A 733 21.05 21.01 -1.54
N ALA A 734 20.47 21.68 -2.54
CA ALA A 734 19.28 21.18 -3.21
C ALA A 734 19.58 19.87 -3.97
N GLY A 735 18.73 18.85 -3.77
CA GLY A 735 18.89 17.53 -4.40
C GLY A 735 20.19 16.84 -3.99
N LEU A 736 20.50 16.82 -2.69
CA LEU A 736 21.75 16.29 -2.15
C LEU A 736 21.97 14.85 -2.63
N TRP A 737 20.94 14.01 -2.56
CA TRP A 737 21.04 12.60 -2.96
C TRP A 737 21.14 12.38 -4.47
N ALA A 738 20.72 13.36 -5.28
CA ALA A 738 20.81 13.30 -6.73
C ALA A 738 22.14 13.84 -7.29
N ASP A 739 22.95 14.53 -6.48
CA ASP A 739 24.22 15.12 -6.92
C ASP A 739 25.39 14.14 -6.74
N GLU A 740 25.46 13.16 -7.63
CA GLU A 740 26.49 12.10 -7.60
C GLU A 740 27.91 12.67 -7.58
N LYS A 741 28.16 13.78 -8.31
CA LYS A 741 29.47 14.42 -8.35
C LYS A 741 29.86 14.94 -6.97
N PHE A 742 28.95 15.67 -6.31
CA PHE A 742 29.19 16.17 -4.96
C PHE A 742 29.43 15.06 -3.95
N LEU A 743 28.62 13.99 -4.02
CA LEU A 743 28.76 12.83 -3.14
C LEU A 743 30.12 12.14 -3.31
N ARG A 744 30.58 11.95 -4.55
CA ARG A 744 31.89 11.34 -4.86
C ARG A 744 33.09 12.22 -4.58
N THR A 745 32.92 13.54 -4.44
CA THR A 745 34.05 14.45 -4.18
C THR A 745 34.04 14.98 -2.74
N GLU A 746 33.07 15.83 -2.41
CA GLU A 746 33.07 16.60 -1.16
C GLU A 746 32.72 15.73 0.04
N VAL A 747 31.72 14.85 -0.10
CA VAL A 747 31.30 13.96 0.98
C VAL A 747 32.31 12.85 1.21
N GLN A 748 32.89 12.31 0.14
CA GLN A 748 33.92 11.29 0.24
C GLN A 748 35.18 11.86 0.95
N ALA A 749 35.60 13.07 0.60
CA ALA A 749 36.78 13.74 1.16
C ALA A 749 36.59 14.34 2.57
N ALA A 750 35.38 14.30 3.15
CA ALA A 750 35.08 15.03 4.38
C ALA A 750 36.00 14.69 5.56
N LEU A 751 36.48 13.45 5.67
CA LEU A 751 37.38 12.99 6.74
C LEU A 751 38.86 12.88 6.32
N GLN A 752 39.20 13.26 5.08
CA GLN A 752 40.57 13.35 4.59
C GLN A 752 41.16 14.71 4.92
#